data_AF-A0A2A2TFZ9-F1
#
_entry.id   AF-A0A2A2TFZ9-F1
#
_cell.length_a   1.000
_cell.length_b   1.000
_cell.length_c   1.000
_cell.angle_alpha   90.00
_cell.angle_beta   90.00
_cell.angle_gamma   90.00
#
_symmetry.space_group_name_H-M   'P 1'
#
loop_
_entity.id
_entity.type
_entity.pdbx_description
1 polymer ?
#
loop_
_entity_poly.entity_id
_entity_poly.type
_entity_poly.pdbx_seq_one_letter_code
_entity_poly.pdbx_strand_id
1 'polypeptide(L)'
;MIWHDLSRKLKLKLVIFLLLVFTAVFVVFQLSPKQPQLVKIESNYAIHIRQNFNQPTFYPVTKIPPENLYKPVAKWIGRLILPTNQQLQDGLDWVWMEVQSAPATAEDLVGKIVRLEWQKNQDLLTYIQAVTRDVNFTPEVIRSQKEGIIHPFRLNGIRQVGVLRSLAGANPNDDVIVALDANTIITKSEEKSILKVDHEPVIITGRFYSLVKIIKPTEPNLKSNPKTILPPKQKHYHDYFLVKHYNLNSHNFDGIEETIRIPQQVTDTRNFAPSTTLEIEKSPAGKEGWYIYGANDVNNVFVVQAIAPYSLFQIKPNQTITGEELGLNYIKKINWQNTEAKKGNLNTVFINPVKSKKFPSSENQYTSTWQKGDKAILLHLFGGIGGKKAEPLGVVETITGHFAFGTAEVIEDEFTNKLRFDIKYHQIYAHNLDGIIAGTHTWADFIGNLQHGWLSTRPVSDILIKYEPVTQDYDFDGVKISPLNQFQQKLGIAIARYRIGDGTGGAVVSPATSCVQDSSQALYATILAIKTQVAKNPQIQTWLKANPNHPQTSRFQQLIELGKSLEKQLVPLGIVRADWQSQADILAGTESFKDSSIWAGLTTWQTIMPRQVHDNIATIFLKHGATMQILRTNQVGGWQPDITPLAPTLFFGQIKIPFTDISPLSILLNRVLASLAIITFPDWLVIISTLVIYSLIAIPLGFKFGFLHLQIWSENWINKCLLILRCLFLPAIIEELFFRVLLLPHPNEITNWFKWSLWAFFTILLFVIYHPLNAKYFYKAGFPTFFNWVFLSLAALLGIACTIAYVLTGSFLVVVSIHWVVVVFWLIFLGGIGKLSEL
;
A
#
# COMPACT_ATOMS: atom_id res chain seq x y z
N MET A 1 -17.04 -25.21 38.03
CA MET A 1 -17.29 -26.18 39.11
C MET A 1 -18.06 -27.44 38.66
N ILE A 2 -18.84 -27.42 37.57
CA ILE A 2 -19.66 -28.58 37.14
C ILE A 2 -18.90 -29.60 36.25
N TRP A 3 -17.69 -29.27 35.77
CA TRP A 3 -16.99 -30.09 34.77
C TRP A 3 -16.26 -31.32 35.33
N HIS A 4 -16.02 -31.38 36.64
CA HIS A 4 -15.21 -32.44 37.24
C HIS A 4 -15.97 -33.77 37.42
N ASP A 5 -17.29 -33.73 37.62
CA ASP A 5 -18.15 -34.92 37.87
C ASP A 5 -18.72 -35.59 36.62
N LEU A 6 -18.42 -35.06 35.44
CA LEU A 6 -18.88 -35.66 34.18
C LEU A 6 -18.02 -36.87 33.81
N SER A 7 -18.66 -38.04 33.64
CA SER A 7 -17.99 -39.27 33.20
C SER A 7 -17.24 -39.06 31.87
N ARG A 8 -16.13 -39.77 31.68
CA ARG A 8 -15.27 -39.66 30.48
C ARG A 8 -16.05 -39.86 29.17
N LYS A 9 -17.08 -40.72 29.16
CA LYS A 9 -17.99 -40.91 28.02
C LYS A 9 -18.87 -39.69 27.76
N LEU A 10 -19.34 -39.00 28.80
CA LEU A 10 -20.20 -37.82 28.67
C LEU A 10 -19.40 -36.59 28.24
N LYS A 11 -18.14 -36.44 28.70
CA LYS A 11 -17.20 -35.42 28.20
C LYS A 11 -16.91 -35.58 26.70
N LEU A 12 -16.65 -36.80 26.26
CA LEU A 12 -16.41 -37.09 24.84
C LEU A 12 -17.66 -36.79 23.99
N LYS A 13 -18.85 -37.19 24.44
CA LYS A 13 -20.11 -36.87 23.76
C LYS A 13 -20.38 -35.36 23.69
N LEU A 14 -20.05 -34.61 24.73
CA LEU A 14 -20.23 -33.15 24.75
C LEU A 14 -19.24 -32.43 23.83
N VAL A 15 -18.00 -32.91 23.74
CA VAL A 15 -17.00 -32.40 22.78
C VAL A 15 -17.46 -32.71 21.35
N ILE A 16 -17.89 -33.93 21.05
CA ILE A 16 -18.43 -34.30 19.73
C ILE A 16 -19.66 -33.46 19.39
N PHE A 17 -20.56 -33.23 20.36
CA PHE A 17 -21.74 -32.39 20.18
C PHE A 17 -21.38 -30.93 19.90
N LEU A 18 -20.45 -30.33 20.67
CA LEU A 18 -19.98 -28.97 20.44
C LEU A 18 -19.27 -28.85 19.08
N LEU A 19 -18.51 -29.87 18.67
CA LEU A 19 -17.83 -29.90 17.39
C LEU A 19 -18.82 -30.04 16.24
N LEU A 20 -19.88 -30.85 16.40
CA LEU A 20 -20.99 -30.96 15.43
C LEU A 20 -21.81 -29.67 15.36
N VAL A 21 -22.08 -29.01 16.49
CA VAL A 21 -22.77 -27.70 16.52
C VAL A 21 -21.89 -26.63 15.87
N PHE A 22 -20.59 -26.60 16.16
CA PHE A 22 -19.66 -25.67 15.52
C PHE A 22 -19.57 -25.92 14.02
N THR A 23 -19.52 -27.20 13.60
CA THR A 23 -19.51 -27.59 12.19
C THR A 23 -20.84 -27.25 11.52
N ALA A 24 -21.98 -27.47 12.18
CA ALA A 24 -23.30 -27.12 11.66
C ALA A 24 -23.50 -25.61 11.57
N VAL A 25 -23.05 -24.82 12.56
CA VAL A 25 -23.07 -23.35 12.52
C VAL A 25 -22.14 -22.85 11.43
N PHE A 26 -20.95 -23.42 11.28
CA PHE A 26 -20.01 -23.10 10.21
C PHE A 26 -20.60 -23.43 8.83
N VAL A 27 -21.21 -24.60 8.69
CA VAL A 27 -21.90 -25.04 7.47
C VAL A 27 -23.12 -24.17 7.19
N VAL A 28 -23.91 -23.77 8.18
CA VAL A 28 -25.05 -22.85 8.00
C VAL A 28 -24.58 -21.43 7.68
N PHE A 29 -23.44 -20.98 8.19
CA PHE A 29 -22.82 -19.70 7.79
C PHE A 29 -22.26 -19.75 6.37
N GLN A 30 -21.75 -20.90 5.91
CA GLN A 30 -21.24 -21.10 4.55
C GLN A 30 -22.36 -21.41 3.53
N LEU A 31 -23.44 -22.06 3.97
CA LEU A 31 -24.60 -22.49 3.17
C LEU A 31 -25.85 -21.64 3.40
N SER A 32 -25.72 -20.47 4.01
CA SER A 32 -26.77 -19.43 3.92
C SER A 32 -26.43 -18.49 2.77
N PRO A 33 -26.72 -18.84 1.50
CA PRO A 33 -26.83 -17.83 0.50
C PRO A 33 -28.12 -17.08 0.83
N LYS A 34 -28.03 -16.04 1.67
CA LYS A 34 -28.83 -14.87 1.35
C LYS A 34 -28.24 -14.37 0.05
N GLN A 35 -28.70 -14.92 -1.08
CA GLN A 35 -28.67 -14.18 -2.33
C GLN A 35 -29.67 -13.05 -2.10
N PRO A 36 -29.25 -11.81 -1.81
CA PRO A 36 -30.17 -10.70 -1.92
C PRO A 36 -30.74 -10.75 -3.33
N GLN A 37 -32.05 -10.50 -3.47
CA GLN A 37 -32.62 -10.22 -4.78
C GLN A 37 -31.72 -9.18 -5.44
N LEU A 38 -31.17 -9.52 -6.62
CA LEU A 38 -30.33 -8.63 -7.42
C LEU A 38 -31.20 -7.46 -7.90
N VAL A 39 -31.42 -6.48 -7.03
CA VAL A 39 -31.86 -5.15 -7.42
C VAL A 39 -30.71 -4.57 -8.22
N LYS A 40 -30.97 -4.13 -9.45
CA LYS A 40 -29.98 -3.45 -10.28
C LYS A 40 -29.55 -2.17 -9.56
N ILE A 41 -28.35 -2.16 -8.98
CA ILE A 41 -27.78 -0.99 -8.33
C ILE A 41 -27.18 -0.11 -9.42
N GLU A 42 -27.52 1.17 -9.38
CA GLU A 42 -26.92 2.16 -10.26
C GLU A 42 -25.51 2.54 -9.77
N SER A 43 -24.54 2.65 -10.67
CA SER A 43 -23.18 3.09 -10.36
C SER A 43 -23.16 4.55 -9.87
N ASN A 44 -22.24 4.90 -8.96
CA ASN A 44 -21.98 6.29 -8.59
C ASN A 44 -21.59 7.13 -9.82
N TYR A 45 -20.78 6.58 -10.72
CA TYR A 45 -20.42 7.20 -12.00
C TYR A 45 -21.66 7.70 -12.77
N ALA A 46 -22.65 6.83 -12.98
CA ALA A 46 -23.89 7.19 -13.69
C ALA A 46 -24.73 8.26 -12.96
N ILE A 47 -24.71 8.28 -11.62
CA ILE A 47 -25.39 9.32 -10.83
C ILE A 47 -24.72 10.68 -11.07
N HIS A 48 -23.39 10.72 -11.01
CA HIS A 48 -22.62 11.95 -11.11
C HIS A 48 -22.55 12.52 -12.53
N ILE A 49 -22.41 11.67 -13.55
CA ILE A 49 -22.27 12.13 -14.95
C ILE A 49 -23.56 12.77 -15.50
N ARG A 50 -24.70 12.60 -14.83
CA ARG A 50 -25.95 13.32 -15.15
C ARG A 50 -25.85 14.82 -14.92
N GLN A 51 -24.95 15.25 -14.04
CA GLN A 51 -24.72 16.67 -13.82
C GLN A 51 -23.92 17.22 -14.98
N ASN A 52 -24.40 18.30 -15.59
CA ASN A 52 -23.77 18.90 -16.76
C ASN A 52 -22.29 19.24 -16.51
N PHE A 53 -21.97 19.82 -15.35
CA PHE A 53 -20.60 20.21 -14.96
C PHE A 53 -19.64 19.01 -14.77
N ASN A 54 -20.14 17.78 -14.72
CA ASN A 54 -19.29 16.58 -14.71
C ASN A 54 -19.06 16.01 -16.13
N GLN A 55 -19.69 16.59 -17.16
CA GLN A 55 -19.52 16.16 -18.55
C GLN A 55 -18.47 17.02 -19.28
N PRO A 56 -17.56 16.42 -20.05
CA PRO A 56 -16.55 17.19 -20.79
C PRO A 56 -17.14 18.23 -21.75
N THR A 57 -18.31 17.96 -22.33
CA THR A 57 -19.02 18.85 -23.28
C THR A 57 -19.51 20.15 -22.65
N PHE A 58 -19.57 20.23 -21.32
CA PHE A 58 -19.91 21.46 -20.59
C PHE A 58 -18.83 22.54 -20.69
N TYR A 59 -17.61 22.16 -21.08
CA TYR A 59 -16.43 23.01 -21.12
C TYR A 59 -15.98 23.24 -22.56
N PRO A 60 -16.34 24.36 -23.21
CA PRO A 60 -15.94 24.59 -24.59
C PRO A 60 -14.43 24.69 -24.72
N VAL A 61 -13.86 23.99 -25.71
CA VAL A 61 -12.40 23.96 -25.90
C VAL A 61 -11.82 25.36 -26.14
N THR A 62 -12.57 26.21 -26.85
CA THR A 62 -12.21 27.60 -27.19
C THR A 62 -12.22 28.59 -26.01
N LYS A 63 -12.77 28.18 -24.85
CA LYS A 63 -12.83 29.03 -23.65
C LYS A 63 -11.57 28.84 -22.80
N ILE A 64 -10.60 29.72 -23.03
CA ILE A 64 -9.31 29.72 -22.34
C ILE A 64 -9.34 30.84 -21.28
N PRO A 65 -9.07 30.54 -20.00
CA PRO A 65 -8.98 31.56 -18.95
C PRO A 65 -7.71 32.42 -19.10
N PRO A 66 -7.63 33.61 -18.48
CA PRO A 66 -6.46 34.48 -18.57
C PRO A 66 -5.17 33.82 -18.07
N GLU A 67 -4.13 33.79 -18.89
CA GLU A 67 -2.86 33.08 -18.62
C GLU A 67 -2.06 33.64 -17.42
N ASN A 68 -2.33 34.90 -17.06
CA ASN A 68 -1.75 35.53 -15.88
C ASN A 68 -2.37 35.02 -14.56
N LEU A 69 -3.56 34.41 -14.61
CA LEU A 69 -4.29 33.88 -13.46
C LEU A 69 -4.34 32.35 -13.44
N TYR A 70 -4.32 31.73 -14.63
CA TYR A 70 -4.47 30.29 -14.80
C TYR A 70 -3.36 29.73 -15.69
N LYS A 71 -2.87 28.55 -15.35
CA LYS A 71 -1.88 27.81 -16.13
C LYS A 71 -2.47 26.49 -16.64
N PRO A 72 -2.08 26.02 -17.84
CA PRO A 72 -2.49 24.70 -18.30
C PRO A 72 -1.89 23.63 -17.38
N VAL A 73 -2.65 22.56 -17.09
CA VAL A 73 -2.18 21.48 -16.20
C VAL A 73 -0.99 20.72 -16.81
N ALA A 74 -0.92 20.65 -18.12
CA ALA A 74 0.17 20.06 -18.88
C ALA A 74 0.27 20.71 -20.27
N LYS A 75 1.41 20.54 -20.95
CA LYS A 75 1.63 21.07 -22.30
C LYS A 75 0.64 20.50 -23.33
N TRP A 76 0.43 19.19 -23.29
CA TRP A 76 -0.56 18.49 -24.10
C TRP A 76 -1.67 17.97 -23.20
N ILE A 77 -2.91 18.35 -23.48
CA ILE A 77 -4.10 17.86 -22.80
C ILE A 77 -5.12 17.46 -23.85
N GLY A 78 -5.82 16.35 -23.64
CA GLY A 78 -6.97 16.03 -24.47
C GLY A 78 -7.83 14.91 -23.95
N ARG A 79 -9.01 14.82 -24.56
CA ARG A 79 -10.01 13.80 -24.27
C ARG A 79 -9.82 12.63 -25.19
N LEU A 80 -9.64 11.44 -24.62
CA LEU A 80 -9.57 10.21 -25.39
C LEU A 80 -10.96 9.82 -25.88
N ILE A 81 -11.03 9.42 -27.14
CA ILE A 81 -12.23 8.96 -27.82
C ILE A 81 -11.92 7.57 -28.34
N LEU A 82 -12.70 6.58 -27.89
CA LEU A 82 -12.52 5.21 -28.35
C LEU A 82 -12.89 5.12 -29.85
N PRO A 83 -12.09 4.45 -30.70
CA PRO A 83 -12.48 4.19 -32.08
C PRO A 83 -13.81 3.43 -32.18
N THR A 84 -14.50 3.61 -33.30
CA THR A 84 -15.76 2.90 -33.56
C THR A 84 -15.55 1.38 -33.62
N ASN A 85 -16.62 0.60 -33.38
CA ASN A 85 -16.54 -0.86 -33.40
C ASN A 85 -15.93 -1.44 -34.70
N GLN A 86 -16.15 -0.78 -35.85
CA GLN A 86 -15.54 -1.17 -37.12
C GLN A 86 -14.03 -0.88 -37.15
N GLN A 87 -13.60 0.27 -36.62
CA GLN A 87 -12.19 0.66 -36.55
C GLN A 87 -11.40 -0.20 -35.56
N LEU A 88 -12.05 -0.69 -34.50
CA LEU A 88 -11.41 -1.54 -33.49
C LEU A 88 -10.95 -2.91 -34.05
N GLN A 89 -11.42 -3.31 -35.24
CA GLN A 89 -11.08 -4.61 -35.86
C GLN A 89 -9.72 -4.65 -36.57
N ASP A 90 -8.99 -3.53 -36.66
CA ASP A 90 -7.71 -3.46 -37.37
C ASP A 90 -6.51 -4.12 -36.63
N GLY A 91 -6.70 -4.52 -35.37
CA GLY A 91 -5.67 -5.15 -34.53
C GLY A 91 -4.54 -4.23 -34.07
N LEU A 92 -4.70 -2.90 -34.14
CA LEU A 92 -3.65 -1.92 -33.81
C LEU A 92 -3.99 -1.10 -32.55
N ASP A 93 -3.04 -0.84 -31.65
CA ASP A 93 -3.31 0.01 -30.48
C ASP A 93 -3.16 1.52 -30.77
N TRP A 94 -4.29 2.17 -31.04
CA TRP A 94 -4.42 3.62 -31.24
C TRP A 94 -5.82 4.09 -30.83
N VAL A 95 -5.97 5.39 -30.57
CA VAL A 95 -7.25 6.04 -30.23
C VAL A 95 -7.40 7.41 -30.90
N TRP A 96 -8.61 7.94 -30.91
CA TRP A 96 -8.83 9.35 -31.25
C TRP A 96 -8.60 10.22 -30.01
N MET A 97 -8.15 11.45 -30.21
CA MET A 97 -7.96 12.43 -29.14
C MET A 97 -8.49 13.78 -29.61
N GLU A 98 -9.43 14.35 -28.86
CA GLU A 98 -9.78 15.77 -28.98
C GLU A 98 -8.73 16.58 -28.23
N VAL A 99 -7.91 17.33 -28.97
CA VAL A 99 -6.85 18.15 -28.38
C VAL A 99 -7.48 19.34 -27.67
N GLN A 100 -7.26 19.44 -26.36
CA GLN A 100 -7.85 20.48 -25.52
C GLN A 100 -6.84 21.55 -25.08
N SER A 101 -5.56 21.19 -25.07
CA SER A 101 -4.41 22.10 -24.90
C SER A 101 -3.23 21.53 -25.68
N ALA A 102 -2.43 22.40 -26.29
CA ALA A 102 -1.24 22.04 -27.04
C ALA A 102 -0.13 23.09 -26.81
N PRO A 103 1.15 22.74 -26.99
CA PRO A 103 2.24 23.71 -27.05
C PRO A 103 2.01 24.74 -28.16
N ALA A 104 2.61 25.93 -28.04
CA ALA A 104 2.52 27.02 -29.02
C ALA A 104 2.87 26.58 -30.47
N THR A 105 3.74 25.58 -30.64
CA THR A 105 4.12 25.03 -31.94
C THR A 105 3.02 24.22 -32.63
N ALA A 106 1.93 23.90 -31.94
CA ALA A 106 0.84 23.05 -32.40
C ALA A 106 -0.54 23.56 -31.96
N GLU A 107 -0.64 24.86 -31.72
CA GLU A 107 -1.88 25.53 -31.30
C GLU A 107 -3.02 25.33 -32.32
N ASP A 108 -2.69 25.17 -33.60
CA ASP A 108 -3.64 24.89 -34.67
C ASP A 108 -4.38 23.55 -34.51
N LEU A 109 -3.88 22.64 -33.64
CA LEU A 109 -4.54 21.37 -33.35
C LEU A 109 -5.59 21.48 -32.25
N VAL A 110 -5.61 22.56 -31.46
CA VAL A 110 -6.58 22.73 -30.37
C VAL A 110 -8.02 22.73 -30.92
N GLY A 111 -8.88 21.90 -30.34
CA GLY A 111 -10.26 21.65 -30.77
C GLY A 111 -10.40 20.64 -31.91
N LYS A 112 -9.30 20.16 -32.51
CA LYS A 112 -9.34 19.11 -33.54
C LYS A 112 -9.29 17.72 -32.91
N ILE A 113 -9.89 16.76 -33.62
CA ILE A 113 -9.76 15.33 -33.32
C ILE A 113 -8.61 14.77 -34.15
N VAL A 114 -7.58 14.26 -33.48
CA VAL A 114 -6.37 13.69 -34.09
C VAL A 114 -6.19 12.26 -33.64
N ARG A 115 -5.45 11.47 -34.43
CA ARG A 115 -5.10 10.10 -34.04
C ARG A 115 -3.92 10.14 -33.06
N LEU A 116 -4.05 9.44 -31.95
CA LEU A 116 -3.00 9.20 -30.97
C LEU A 116 -2.54 7.74 -31.09
N GLU A 117 -1.24 7.54 -31.31
CA GLU A 117 -0.64 6.20 -31.42
C GLU A 117 0.76 6.14 -30.81
N TRP A 118 1.33 4.94 -30.76
CA TRP A 118 2.66 4.72 -30.21
C TRP A 118 3.78 5.10 -31.18
N GLN A 119 4.89 5.61 -30.64
CA GLN A 119 6.15 5.73 -31.38
C GLN A 119 6.69 4.35 -31.77
N LYS A 120 7.49 4.28 -32.84
CA LYS A 120 8.12 3.02 -33.28
C LYS A 120 9.45 2.82 -32.53
N ASN A 121 9.40 2.15 -31.38
CA ASN A 121 10.56 1.76 -30.57
C ASN A 121 10.45 0.28 -30.18
N GLN A 122 11.54 -0.48 -30.27
CA GLN A 122 11.60 -1.91 -29.97
C GLN A 122 11.21 -2.24 -28.52
N ASP A 123 11.67 -1.44 -27.54
CA ASP A 123 11.33 -1.66 -26.12
C ASP A 123 9.84 -1.44 -25.86
N LEU A 124 9.28 -0.44 -26.54
CA LEU A 124 7.86 -0.11 -26.47
C LEU A 124 6.99 -1.17 -27.14
N LEU A 125 7.42 -1.73 -28.28
CA LEU A 125 6.73 -2.84 -28.93
C LEU A 125 6.67 -4.07 -28.02
N THR A 126 7.76 -4.37 -27.31
CA THR A 126 7.82 -5.46 -26.33
C THR A 126 6.83 -5.22 -25.18
N TYR A 127 6.77 -3.99 -24.65
CA TYR A 127 5.79 -3.59 -23.64
C TYR A 127 4.34 -3.78 -24.14
N ILE A 128 4.01 -3.24 -25.31
CA ILE A 128 2.67 -3.31 -25.91
C ILE A 128 2.26 -4.77 -26.14
N GLN A 129 3.14 -5.61 -26.66
CA GLN A 129 2.87 -7.04 -26.83
C GLN A 129 2.59 -7.75 -25.50
N ALA A 130 3.34 -7.42 -24.45
CA ALA A 130 3.17 -8.04 -23.14
C ALA A 130 1.80 -7.76 -22.50
N VAL A 131 1.19 -6.61 -22.77
CA VAL A 131 -0.09 -6.16 -22.20
C VAL A 131 -1.31 -6.38 -23.11
N THR A 132 -1.09 -6.54 -24.42
CA THR A 132 -2.19 -6.66 -25.39
C THR A 132 -2.94 -7.97 -25.19
N ARG A 133 -4.27 -7.92 -25.04
CA ARG A 133 -5.12 -9.10 -24.83
C ARG A 133 -6.43 -8.99 -25.63
N ASP A 134 -7.00 -10.14 -25.95
CA ASP A 134 -8.40 -10.20 -26.36
C ASP A 134 -9.28 -10.01 -25.13
N VAL A 135 -10.38 -9.27 -25.25
CA VAL A 135 -11.27 -8.96 -24.13
C VAL A 135 -12.61 -9.67 -24.33
N ASN A 136 -12.94 -10.60 -23.43
CA ASN A 136 -14.20 -11.33 -23.44
C ASN A 136 -14.75 -11.42 -22.03
N PHE A 137 -15.95 -10.89 -21.82
CA PHE A 137 -16.57 -10.82 -20.50
C PHE A 137 -16.96 -12.20 -19.99
N THR A 138 -16.52 -12.51 -18.77
CA THR A 138 -16.93 -13.72 -18.06
C THR A 138 -18.31 -13.56 -17.40
N PRO A 139 -19.01 -14.66 -17.06
CA PRO A 139 -20.26 -14.59 -16.31
C PRO A 139 -20.15 -13.84 -14.96
N GLU A 140 -19.03 -13.99 -14.24
CA GLU A 140 -18.72 -13.19 -13.04
C GLU A 140 -18.70 -11.69 -13.33
N VAL A 141 -18.03 -11.25 -14.40
CA VAL A 141 -17.96 -9.83 -14.78
C VAL A 141 -19.35 -9.30 -15.11
N ILE A 142 -20.15 -10.05 -15.86
CA ILE A 142 -21.54 -9.67 -16.17
C ILE A 142 -22.38 -9.55 -14.90
N ARG A 143 -22.17 -10.41 -13.89
CA ARG A 143 -22.84 -10.32 -12.59
C ARG A 143 -22.39 -9.06 -11.83
N SER A 144 -21.09 -8.82 -11.74
CA SER A 144 -20.52 -7.63 -11.11
C SER A 144 -21.03 -6.33 -11.75
N GLN A 145 -21.18 -6.30 -13.07
CA GLN A 145 -21.76 -5.16 -13.78
C GLN A 145 -23.22 -4.89 -13.39
N LYS A 146 -24.01 -5.93 -13.09
CA LYS A 146 -25.40 -5.78 -12.61
C LYS A 146 -25.47 -5.20 -11.19
N GLU A 147 -24.39 -5.29 -10.42
CA GLU A 147 -24.23 -4.67 -9.11
C GLU A 147 -23.78 -3.20 -9.20
N GLY A 148 -23.71 -2.64 -10.41
CA GLY A 148 -23.35 -1.25 -10.67
C GLY A 148 -21.86 -1.00 -10.85
N ILE A 149 -21.02 -2.02 -10.76
CA ILE A 149 -19.57 -1.88 -10.99
C ILE A 149 -19.31 -1.55 -12.46
N ILE A 150 -18.50 -0.53 -12.72
CA ILE A 150 -18.14 -0.12 -14.08
C ILE A 150 -17.04 -1.04 -14.60
N HIS A 151 -17.29 -1.67 -15.75
CA HIS A 151 -16.35 -2.50 -16.50
C HIS A 151 -16.19 -1.94 -17.93
N PRO A 152 -15.08 -2.23 -18.65
CA PRO A 152 -14.81 -1.76 -20.01
C PRO A 152 -15.70 -2.44 -21.06
N PHE A 153 -17.03 -2.34 -20.93
CA PHE A 153 -17.98 -3.10 -21.75
C PHE A 153 -17.94 -2.73 -23.23
N ARG A 154 -17.46 -1.52 -23.55
CA ARG A 154 -17.23 -1.05 -24.93
C ARG A 154 -16.12 -1.84 -25.64
N LEU A 155 -15.31 -2.58 -24.88
CA LEU A 155 -14.23 -3.44 -25.37
C LEU A 155 -14.58 -4.93 -25.34
N ASN A 156 -15.79 -5.30 -24.91
CA ASN A 156 -16.21 -6.70 -24.87
C ASN A 156 -16.31 -7.29 -26.29
N GLY A 157 -15.62 -8.40 -26.52
CA GLY A 157 -15.51 -9.07 -27.82
C GLY A 157 -14.45 -8.47 -28.76
N ILE A 158 -13.70 -7.47 -28.31
CA ILE A 158 -12.63 -6.85 -29.11
C ILE A 158 -11.33 -7.64 -28.93
N ARG A 159 -10.67 -7.92 -30.06
CA ARG A 159 -9.36 -8.59 -30.09
C ARG A 159 -8.22 -7.58 -29.99
N GLN A 160 -7.08 -8.03 -29.48
CA GLN A 160 -5.84 -7.25 -29.43
C GLN A 160 -6.03 -5.85 -28.83
N VAL A 161 -6.73 -5.78 -27.69
CA VAL A 161 -6.90 -4.54 -26.94
C VAL A 161 -5.58 -4.21 -26.24
N GLY A 162 -4.97 -3.11 -26.67
CA GLY A 162 -3.77 -2.54 -26.06
C GLY A 162 -4.07 -1.47 -25.00
N VAL A 163 -3.03 -0.73 -24.63
CA VAL A 163 -3.05 0.24 -23.53
C VAL A 163 -3.87 1.48 -23.86
N LEU A 164 -3.71 2.05 -25.07
CA LEU A 164 -4.44 3.26 -25.43
C LEU A 164 -5.94 2.97 -25.55
N ARG A 165 -6.30 1.86 -26.21
CA ARG A 165 -7.70 1.42 -26.33
C ARG A 165 -8.33 1.10 -24.98
N SER A 166 -7.62 0.37 -24.13
CA SER A 166 -8.12 0.06 -22.79
C SER A 166 -8.32 1.31 -21.95
N LEU A 167 -7.44 2.31 -22.06
CA LEU A 167 -7.57 3.59 -21.36
C LEU A 167 -8.79 4.38 -21.83
N ALA A 168 -8.97 4.54 -23.15
CA ALA A 168 -10.11 5.27 -23.72
C ALA A 168 -11.45 4.55 -23.49
N GLY A 169 -11.44 3.21 -23.51
CA GLY A 169 -12.63 2.36 -23.38
C GLY A 169 -12.96 1.91 -21.96
N ALA A 170 -12.23 2.39 -20.94
CA ALA A 170 -12.38 1.96 -19.55
C ALA A 170 -13.76 2.28 -18.97
N ASN A 171 -14.26 3.49 -19.22
CA ASN A 171 -15.55 3.96 -18.74
C ASN A 171 -16.67 3.76 -19.78
N PRO A 172 -17.95 4.04 -19.45
CA PRO A 172 -19.05 3.99 -20.41
C PRO A 172 -19.04 5.07 -21.50
N ASN A 173 -18.47 6.24 -21.21
CA ASN A 173 -18.44 7.39 -22.12
C ASN A 173 -16.99 7.80 -22.44
N ASP A 174 -16.80 8.58 -23.50
CA ASP A 174 -15.51 9.18 -23.85
C ASP A 174 -15.25 10.43 -22.99
N ASP A 175 -14.92 10.22 -21.71
CA ASP A 175 -14.72 11.26 -20.71
C ASP A 175 -13.34 11.25 -20.04
N VAL A 176 -12.45 10.37 -20.50
CA VAL A 176 -11.08 10.27 -19.98
C VAL A 176 -10.25 11.43 -20.54
N ILE A 177 -9.84 12.34 -19.66
CA ILE A 177 -8.91 13.42 -19.97
C ILE A 177 -7.50 13.02 -19.56
N VAL A 178 -6.54 13.20 -20.48
CA VAL A 178 -5.15 12.82 -20.25
C VAL A 178 -4.18 13.95 -20.57
N ALA A 179 -3.06 13.95 -19.86
CA ALA A 179 -1.86 14.65 -20.23
C ALA A 179 -0.91 13.73 -21.00
N LEU A 180 -0.31 14.23 -22.08
CA LEU A 180 0.75 13.53 -22.81
C LEU A 180 2.13 14.03 -22.37
N ASP A 181 3.15 13.20 -22.59
CA ASP A 181 4.54 13.56 -22.31
C ASP A 181 5.01 14.73 -23.21
N ALA A 182 5.99 15.50 -22.72
CA ALA A 182 6.59 16.59 -23.48
C ALA A 182 7.29 16.13 -24.77
N ASN A 183 7.70 14.85 -24.86
CA ASN A 183 8.33 14.23 -26.02
C ASN A 183 7.33 13.76 -27.09
N THR A 184 6.05 14.14 -26.99
CA THR A 184 5.03 13.82 -27.99
C THR A 184 5.42 14.38 -29.36
N ILE A 185 5.50 13.52 -30.37
CA ILE A 185 5.90 13.88 -31.75
C ILE A 185 4.67 14.06 -32.62
N ILE A 186 4.66 15.11 -33.44
CA ILE A 186 3.64 15.34 -34.45
C ILE A 186 4.15 14.83 -35.79
N THR A 187 3.36 13.99 -36.45
CA THR A 187 3.62 13.55 -37.82
C THR A 187 2.43 13.91 -38.71
N LYS A 188 2.69 14.37 -39.92
CA LYS A 188 1.64 14.65 -40.91
C LYS A 188 1.46 13.43 -41.80
N SER A 189 0.25 12.87 -41.82
CA SER A 189 -0.21 11.98 -42.88
C SER A 189 -1.00 12.82 -43.90
N GLU A 190 -1.08 12.38 -45.15
CA GLU A 190 -1.52 13.16 -46.34
C GLU A 190 -2.84 13.94 -46.17
N GLU A 191 -3.67 13.64 -45.18
CA GLU A 191 -4.86 14.43 -44.83
C GLU A 191 -5.07 14.73 -43.32
N LYS A 192 -4.26 14.19 -42.38
CA LYS A 192 -4.47 14.36 -40.92
C LYS A 192 -3.16 14.35 -40.11
N SER A 193 -3.12 15.18 -39.06
CA SER A 193 -2.05 15.15 -38.05
C SER A 193 -2.20 13.94 -37.11
N ILE A 194 -1.09 13.28 -36.82
CA ILE A 194 -0.98 12.12 -35.91
C ILE A 194 -0.03 12.48 -34.77
N LEU A 195 -0.48 12.26 -33.54
CA LEU A 195 0.32 12.40 -32.32
C LEU A 195 0.93 11.04 -31.96
N LYS A 196 2.24 11.03 -31.67
CA LYS A 196 2.97 9.81 -31.29
C LYS A 196 3.57 9.93 -29.90
N VAL A 197 3.22 9.00 -29.02
CA VAL A 197 3.70 8.92 -27.64
C VAL A 197 4.60 7.70 -27.41
N ASP A 198 5.53 7.82 -26.48
CA ASP A 198 6.44 6.76 -26.05
C ASP A 198 6.14 6.24 -24.63
N HIS A 199 5.24 6.92 -23.92
CA HIS A 199 4.76 6.54 -22.59
C HIS A 199 3.23 6.58 -22.54
N GLU A 200 2.67 5.80 -21.63
CA GLU A 200 1.23 5.81 -21.38
C GLU A 200 0.77 7.19 -20.88
N PRO A 201 -0.32 7.75 -21.44
CA PRO A 201 -0.87 9.02 -20.99
C PRO A 201 -1.25 9.02 -19.51
N VAL A 202 -1.07 10.16 -18.84
CA VAL A 202 -1.43 10.34 -17.42
C VAL A 202 -2.84 10.89 -17.33
N ILE A 203 -3.71 10.27 -16.53
CA ILE A 203 -5.08 10.73 -16.29
C ILE A 203 -5.05 11.99 -15.42
N ILE A 204 -5.75 13.02 -15.86
CA ILE A 204 -5.82 14.32 -15.19
C ILE A 204 -7.26 14.79 -15.03
N THR A 205 -7.47 15.72 -14.10
CA THR A 205 -8.72 16.46 -13.95
C THR A 205 -8.49 17.95 -14.22
N GLY A 206 -9.37 18.55 -15.01
CA GLY A 206 -9.28 19.96 -15.39
C GLY A 206 -8.27 20.23 -16.52
N ARG A 207 -8.49 21.31 -17.26
CA ARG A 207 -7.57 21.76 -18.33
C ARG A 207 -6.57 22.80 -17.82
N PHE A 208 -7.03 23.61 -16.88
CA PHE A 208 -6.25 24.68 -16.28
C PHE A 208 -6.28 24.57 -14.76
N TYR A 209 -5.29 25.16 -14.11
CA TYR A 209 -5.24 25.27 -12.67
C TYR A 209 -4.79 26.67 -12.24
N SER A 210 -5.11 27.04 -11.00
CA SER A 210 -4.72 28.30 -10.38
C SER A 210 -4.48 28.13 -8.88
N LEU A 211 -3.72 29.04 -8.29
CA LEU A 211 -3.48 29.13 -6.86
C LEU A 211 -4.29 30.29 -6.26
N VAL A 212 -5.30 29.94 -5.44
CA VAL A 212 -6.27 30.92 -4.92
C VAL A 212 -6.51 30.77 -3.43
N LYS A 213 -7.04 31.83 -2.83
CA LYS A 213 -7.69 31.80 -1.52
C LYS A 213 -9.20 31.92 -1.71
N ILE A 214 -9.95 30.93 -1.20
CA ILE A 214 -11.42 31.02 -1.13
C ILE A 214 -11.79 31.96 0.01
N ILE A 215 -12.52 33.03 -0.30
CA ILE A 215 -12.82 34.11 0.66
C ILE A 215 -14.19 33.92 1.29
N LYS A 216 -15.23 33.82 0.45
CA LYS A 216 -16.62 33.67 0.91
C LYS A 216 -17.52 33.14 -0.21
N PRO A 217 -18.64 32.49 0.15
CA PRO A 217 -19.73 32.28 -0.78
C PRO A 217 -20.22 33.60 -1.40
N THR A 218 -20.64 33.57 -2.65
CA THR A 218 -21.21 34.73 -3.35
C THR A 218 -22.35 34.30 -4.27
N GLU A 219 -23.14 35.26 -4.73
CA GLU A 219 -24.17 35.03 -5.73
C GLU A 219 -23.55 35.05 -7.14
N PRO A 220 -24.05 34.25 -8.10
CA PRO A 220 -23.55 34.26 -9.45
C PRO A 220 -23.76 35.63 -10.10
N ASN A 221 -22.69 36.26 -10.59
CA ASN A 221 -22.77 37.52 -11.31
C ASN A 221 -23.15 37.28 -12.80
N LEU A 222 -24.34 36.74 -13.03
CA LEU A 222 -24.85 36.45 -14.37
C LEU A 222 -25.56 37.69 -14.94
N LYS A 223 -24.84 38.49 -15.73
CA LYS A 223 -25.52 39.37 -16.69
C LYS A 223 -26.22 38.46 -17.71
N SER A 224 -27.56 38.48 -17.66
CA SER A 224 -28.54 37.80 -18.55
C SER A 224 -28.54 36.27 -18.57
N ASN A 225 -29.33 35.62 -17.69
CA ASN A 225 -30.44 34.74 -18.11
C ASN A 225 -31.33 34.32 -16.90
N PRO A 226 -32.62 34.70 -16.85
CA PRO A 226 -33.53 34.25 -15.80
C PRO A 226 -34.19 32.95 -16.25
N LYS A 227 -33.62 31.79 -15.88
CA LYS A 227 -34.27 30.46 -15.75
C LYS A 227 -33.23 29.34 -15.75
N THR A 228 -32.37 29.30 -14.74
CA THR A 228 -31.81 28.02 -14.30
C THR A 228 -32.68 27.61 -13.12
N ILE A 229 -33.56 26.63 -13.33
CA ILE A 229 -34.39 26.06 -12.27
C ILE A 229 -33.42 25.35 -11.32
N LEU A 230 -32.99 26.05 -10.26
CA LEU A 230 -32.33 25.44 -9.13
C LEU A 230 -33.29 24.39 -8.54
N PRO A 231 -32.87 23.13 -8.35
CA PRO A 231 -33.69 22.13 -7.70
C PRO A 231 -34.15 22.64 -6.32
N PRO A 232 -35.42 22.46 -5.94
CA PRO A 232 -35.92 22.97 -4.68
C PRO A 232 -35.31 22.20 -3.50
N LYS A 233 -34.80 22.97 -2.53
CA LYS A 233 -34.27 22.58 -1.19
C LYS A 233 -32.84 22.06 -1.11
N GLN A 234 -31.88 22.99 -1.19
CA GLN A 234 -30.60 22.88 -0.48
C GLN A 234 -30.25 24.24 0.14
N LYS A 235 -30.99 24.63 1.20
CA LYS A 235 -30.86 25.94 1.91
C LYS A 235 -29.47 26.25 2.50
N HIS A 236 -28.49 25.36 2.38
CA HIS A 236 -27.20 25.42 3.08
C HIS A 236 -25.96 25.28 2.19
N TYR A 237 -26.12 25.12 0.86
CA TYR A 237 -24.98 24.94 -0.05
C TYR A 237 -24.90 26.12 -1.02
N HIS A 238 -23.67 26.56 -1.28
CA HIS A 238 -23.37 27.58 -2.27
C HIS A 238 -22.47 26.97 -3.35
N ASP A 239 -22.76 27.32 -4.60
CA ASP A 239 -21.99 26.87 -5.77
C ASP A 239 -20.94 27.90 -6.21
N TYR A 240 -21.09 29.17 -5.82
CA TYR A 240 -20.24 30.27 -6.29
C TYR A 240 -19.48 30.90 -5.14
N PHE A 241 -18.21 31.19 -5.39
CA PHE A 241 -17.28 31.69 -4.39
C PHE A 241 -16.45 32.83 -4.95
N LEU A 242 -16.30 33.88 -4.13
CA LEU A 242 -15.30 34.91 -4.37
C LEU A 242 -13.94 34.36 -3.95
N VAL A 243 -12.97 34.43 -4.85
CA VAL A 243 -11.58 34.02 -4.61
C VAL A 243 -10.62 35.17 -4.86
N LYS A 244 -9.47 35.11 -4.19
CA LYS A 244 -8.30 35.96 -4.48
C LYS A 244 -7.20 35.11 -5.06
N HIS A 245 -6.67 35.52 -6.20
CA HIS A 245 -5.51 34.90 -6.83
C HIS A 245 -4.23 35.23 -6.06
N TYR A 246 -3.28 34.29 -6.08
CA TYR A 246 -1.94 34.53 -5.54
C TYR A 246 -1.22 35.60 -6.36
N ASN A 247 -0.56 36.51 -5.68
CA ASN A 247 0.23 37.57 -6.30
C ASN A 247 1.72 37.29 -6.08
N LEU A 248 2.42 37.03 -7.19
CA LEU A 248 3.85 36.73 -7.17
C LEU A 248 4.69 37.87 -6.59
N ASN A 249 4.29 39.13 -6.79
CA ASN A 249 5.06 40.29 -6.35
C ASN A 249 4.97 40.53 -4.83
N SER A 250 3.79 40.37 -4.25
CA SER A 250 3.56 40.56 -2.81
C SER A 250 3.79 39.27 -2.00
N HIS A 251 3.90 38.13 -2.68
CA HIS A 251 3.90 36.78 -2.12
C HIS A 251 2.66 36.42 -1.28
N ASN A 252 1.52 37.09 -1.51
CA ASN A 252 0.28 36.93 -0.75
C ASN A 252 -0.96 36.75 -1.66
N PHE A 253 -2.11 36.41 -1.06
CA PHE A 253 -3.40 36.35 -1.76
C PHE A 253 -4.09 37.72 -1.80
N ASP A 254 -3.43 38.69 -2.43
CA ASP A 254 -3.94 40.05 -2.67
C ASP A 254 -3.99 40.39 -4.17
N GLY A 255 -3.94 39.38 -5.03
CA GLY A 255 -4.10 39.52 -6.46
C GLY A 255 -5.55 39.80 -6.88
N ILE A 256 -5.83 39.53 -8.16
CA ILE A 256 -7.16 39.76 -8.75
C ILE A 256 -8.23 38.97 -7.98
N GLU A 257 -9.35 39.63 -7.71
CA GLU A 257 -10.56 39.00 -7.19
C GLU A 257 -11.43 38.47 -8.34
N GLU A 258 -11.91 37.24 -8.22
CA GLU A 258 -12.76 36.60 -9.23
C GLU A 258 -13.87 35.79 -8.57
N THR A 259 -15.01 35.69 -9.25
CA THR A 259 -16.07 34.73 -8.87
C THR A 259 -15.89 33.45 -9.68
N ILE A 260 -15.64 32.35 -8.99
CA ILE A 260 -15.56 31.00 -9.58
C ILE A 260 -16.74 30.16 -9.11
N ARG A 261 -16.97 29.03 -9.79
CA ARG A 261 -17.94 28.02 -9.38
C ARG A 261 -17.22 26.80 -8.81
N ILE A 262 -17.54 26.42 -7.58
CA ILE A 262 -17.20 25.13 -6.99
C ILE A 262 -18.52 24.36 -6.89
N PRO A 263 -18.81 23.40 -7.78
CA PRO A 263 -20.11 22.75 -7.83
C PRO A 263 -20.33 21.85 -6.62
N GLN A 264 -21.49 21.96 -5.96
CA GLN A 264 -21.93 20.97 -4.98
C GLN A 264 -22.23 19.64 -5.69
N GLN A 265 -21.48 18.60 -5.36
CA GLN A 265 -21.70 17.27 -5.91
C GLN A 265 -22.97 16.64 -5.34
N VAL A 266 -23.57 15.74 -6.12
CA VAL A 266 -24.82 15.08 -5.73
C VAL A 266 -24.55 13.93 -4.75
N THR A 267 -25.55 13.60 -3.95
CA THR A 267 -25.50 12.40 -3.11
C THR A 267 -25.59 11.15 -3.99
N ASP A 268 -24.69 10.20 -3.76
CA ASP A 268 -24.66 8.92 -4.48
C ASP A 268 -25.12 7.74 -3.61
N THR A 269 -24.83 6.50 -4.03
CA THR A 269 -25.28 5.28 -3.34
C THR A 269 -24.76 5.16 -1.91
N ARG A 270 -23.74 5.93 -1.52
CA ARG A 270 -23.20 6.01 -0.15
C ARG A 270 -24.05 6.90 0.77
N ASN A 271 -25.10 7.54 0.25
CA ASN A 271 -25.98 8.49 0.97
C ASN A 271 -25.27 9.77 1.47
N PHE A 272 -24.12 10.12 0.91
CA PHE A 272 -23.49 11.43 1.02
C PHE A 272 -22.82 11.81 -0.31
N ALA A 273 -22.39 13.08 -0.43
CA ALA A 273 -21.69 13.56 -1.61
C ALA A 273 -20.17 13.32 -1.49
N PRO A 274 -19.47 12.92 -2.57
CA PRO A 274 -18.03 12.68 -2.56
C PRO A 274 -17.22 13.94 -2.24
N SER A 275 -17.75 15.12 -2.56
CA SER A 275 -17.27 16.41 -2.06
C SER A 275 -18.44 17.30 -1.64
N THR A 276 -18.15 18.26 -0.75
CA THR A 276 -19.12 19.26 -0.31
C THR A 276 -18.49 20.64 -0.34
N THR A 277 -19.30 21.67 -0.58
CA THR A 277 -18.89 23.08 -0.50
C THR A 277 -19.16 23.69 0.87
N LEU A 278 -19.83 22.96 1.76
CA LEU A 278 -20.19 23.43 3.09
C LEU A 278 -18.95 23.91 3.86
N GLU A 279 -18.91 25.20 4.20
CA GLU A 279 -17.83 25.85 4.95
C GLU A 279 -16.41 25.68 4.36
N ILE A 280 -16.29 25.45 3.05
CA ILE A 280 -14.99 25.25 2.40
C ILE A 280 -14.06 26.47 2.57
N GLU A 281 -14.60 27.69 2.65
CA GLU A 281 -13.87 28.92 2.91
C GLU A 281 -13.25 28.97 4.32
N LYS A 282 -13.81 28.20 5.26
CA LYS A 282 -13.33 28.06 6.65
C LYS A 282 -12.45 26.85 6.87
N SER A 283 -12.22 26.04 5.83
CA SER A 283 -11.48 24.78 5.92
C SER A 283 -10.04 25.01 6.45
N PRO A 284 -9.63 24.35 7.55
CA PRO A 284 -8.28 24.53 8.12
C PRO A 284 -7.16 24.20 7.13
N ALA A 285 -7.33 23.13 6.34
CA ALA A 285 -6.40 22.74 5.27
C ALA A 285 -6.21 23.85 4.22
N GLY A 286 -7.25 24.67 4.00
CA GLY A 286 -7.25 25.79 3.06
C GLY A 286 -6.66 27.09 3.59
N LYS A 287 -6.09 27.09 4.80
CA LYS A 287 -5.59 28.32 5.44
C LYS A 287 -4.52 29.03 4.59
N GLU A 288 -3.62 28.28 3.97
CA GLU A 288 -2.58 28.80 3.08
C GLU A 288 -2.98 28.84 1.60
N GLY A 289 -4.27 28.64 1.30
CA GLY A 289 -4.78 28.63 -0.07
C GLY A 289 -4.94 27.23 -0.66
N TRP A 290 -5.49 27.23 -1.86
CA TRP A 290 -5.89 26.05 -2.62
C TRP A 290 -5.37 26.16 -4.04
N TYR A 291 -4.80 25.07 -4.54
CA TYR A 291 -4.83 24.84 -5.97
C TYR A 291 -6.24 24.44 -6.38
N ILE A 292 -6.78 25.08 -7.41
CA ILE A 292 -8.04 24.72 -8.05
C ILE A 292 -7.75 24.27 -9.48
N TYR A 293 -8.40 23.20 -9.92
CA TYR A 293 -8.24 22.64 -11.26
C TYR A 293 -9.62 22.61 -11.93
N GLY A 294 -9.69 23.00 -13.20
CA GLY A 294 -10.97 23.12 -13.90
C GLY A 294 -10.85 23.73 -15.28
N ALA A 295 -11.95 24.32 -15.75
CA ALA A 295 -12.01 25.07 -16.98
C ALA A 295 -13.19 26.05 -16.97
N ASN A 296 -13.16 27.01 -17.90
CA ASN A 296 -14.27 27.93 -18.09
C ASN A 296 -15.48 27.22 -18.72
N ASP A 297 -16.67 27.56 -18.20
CA ASP A 297 -17.93 27.21 -18.85
C ASP A 297 -18.24 28.11 -20.06
N VAL A 298 -19.40 27.91 -20.67
CA VAL A 298 -19.89 28.73 -21.80
C VAL A 298 -20.02 30.23 -21.47
N ASN A 299 -20.19 30.58 -20.19
CA ASN A 299 -20.34 31.96 -19.70
C ASN A 299 -19.01 32.60 -19.27
N ASN A 300 -17.88 31.91 -19.49
CA ASN A 300 -16.55 32.29 -19.00
C ASN A 300 -16.41 32.28 -17.46
N VAL A 301 -17.22 31.51 -16.74
CA VAL A 301 -17.01 31.27 -15.31
C VAL A 301 -16.10 30.07 -15.15
N PHE A 302 -15.00 30.22 -14.40
CA PHE A 302 -14.14 29.08 -14.08
C PHE A 302 -14.87 28.11 -13.15
N VAL A 303 -15.07 26.88 -13.60
CA VAL A 303 -15.72 25.83 -12.80
C VAL A 303 -14.69 24.82 -12.34
N VAL A 304 -14.58 24.69 -11.03
CA VAL A 304 -13.63 23.81 -10.35
C VAL A 304 -14.11 22.36 -10.43
N GLN A 305 -13.19 21.48 -10.83
CA GLN A 305 -13.38 20.03 -10.94
C GLN A 305 -12.53 19.27 -9.91
N ALA A 306 -11.41 19.85 -9.45
CA ALA A 306 -10.60 19.32 -8.35
C ALA A 306 -9.99 20.43 -7.50
N ILE A 307 -9.69 20.13 -6.23
CA ILE A 307 -8.99 21.03 -5.31
C ILE A 307 -7.82 20.32 -4.63
N ALA A 308 -6.77 21.08 -4.26
CA ALA A 308 -5.65 20.55 -3.49
C ALA A 308 -5.10 21.62 -2.51
N PRO A 309 -4.83 21.29 -1.23
CA PRO A 309 -4.28 22.27 -0.29
C PRO A 309 -2.87 22.69 -0.70
N TYR A 310 -2.62 24.01 -0.82
CA TYR A 310 -1.30 24.52 -1.23
C TYR A 310 -0.17 24.09 -0.29
N SER A 311 -0.41 24.17 1.02
CA SER A 311 0.57 23.84 2.05
C SER A 311 0.98 22.36 2.09
N LEU A 312 0.18 21.45 1.51
CA LEU A 312 0.48 20.02 1.50
C LEU A 312 1.71 19.70 0.64
N PHE A 313 1.94 20.44 -0.44
CA PHE A 313 2.97 20.13 -1.44
C PHE A 313 4.26 20.91 -1.24
N GLN A 314 4.30 21.82 -0.26
CA GLN A 314 5.51 22.57 0.06
C GLN A 314 6.63 21.62 0.50
N ILE A 315 7.86 21.92 0.08
CA ILE A 315 9.05 21.15 0.49
C ILE A 315 9.28 21.24 1.99
N LYS A 316 9.01 22.40 2.60
CA LYS A 316 9.19 22.61 4.04
C LYS A 316 8.12 21.83 4.83
N PRO A 317 8.50 20.86 5.69
CA PRO A 317 7.54 20.12 6.49
C PRO A 317 7.00 20.94 7.68
N ASN A 318 5.85 20.55 8.22
CA ASN A 318 5.33 21.06 9.50
C ASN A 318 6.14 20.53 10.70
N GLN A 319 6.68 19.32 10.59
CA GLN A 319 7.44 18.65 11.66
C GLN A 319 8.64 17.91 11.08
N THR A 320 9.76 17.91 11.80
CA THR A 320 10.93 17.06 11.48
C THR A 320 11.17 16.04 12.59
N ILE A 321 11.48 14.81 12.21
CA ILE A 321 11.82 13.70 13.10
C ILE A 321 13.19 13.16 12.70
N THR A 322 14.12 13.14 13.65
CA THR A 322 15.49 12.68 13.42
C THR A 322 15.78 11.41 14.23
N GLY A 323 16.36 10.42 13.56
CA GLY A 323 16.75 9.14 14.13
C GLY A 323 15.80 8.01 13.78
N GLU A 324 16.40 6.85 13.47
CA GLU A 324 15.69 5.63 13.06
C GLU A 324 14.56 5.22 14.02
N GLU A 325 14.83 5.10 15.33
CA GLU A 325 13.81 4.66 16.31
C GLU A 325 12.55 5.55 16.32
N LEU A 326 12.74 6.87 16.29
CA LEU A 326 11.62 7.82 16.27
C LEU A 326 10.87 7.78 14.94
N GLY A 327 11.59 7.63 13.83
CA GLY A 327 10.99 7.44 12.50
C GLY A 327 10.16 6.16 12.42
N LEU A 328 10.68 5.03 12.92
CA LEU A 328 9.96 3.75 12.97
C LEU A 328 8.69 3.84 13.83
N ASN A 329 8.77 4.50 14.98
CA ASN A 329 7.60 4.73 15.83
C ASN A 329 6.57 5.63 15.15
N TYR A 330 7.02 6.62 14.36
CA TYR A 330 6.10 7.47 13.62
C TYR A 330 5.33 6.68 12.56
N ILE A 331 6.03 5.95 11.70
CA ILE A 331 5.45 5.13 10.62
C ILE A 331 4.40 4.16 11.17
N LYS A 332 4.77 3.38 12.18
CA LYS A 332 3.91 2.29 12.69
C LYS A 332 2.75 2.78 13.58
N LYS A 333 2.92 3.90 14.27
CA LYS A 333 1.97 4.33 15.31
C LYS A 333 1.48 5.76 15.12
N ILE A 334 2.36 6.75 15.21
CA ILE A 334 1.96 8.17 15.33
C ILE A 334 1.24 8.66 14.06
N ASN A 335 1.65 8.19 12.89
CA ASN A 335 1.06 8.60 11.60
C ASN A 335 -0.47 8.46 11.59
N TRP A 336 -1.01 7.40 12.19
CA TRP A 336 -2.44 7.09 12.22
C TRP A 336 -3.13 7.36 13.55
N GLN A 337 -2.41 7.91 14.52
CA GLN A 337 -2.94 8.20 15.85
C GLN A 337 -3.94 9.37 15.82
N ASN A 338 -5.04 9.20 16.56
CA ASN A 338 -6.11 10.20 16.72
C ASN A 338 -6.68 10.70 15.38
N THR A 339 -6.82 9.79 14.40
CA THR A 339 -7.27 10.13 13.03
C THR A 339 -8.61 10.88 13.04
N GLU A 340 -9.59 10.43 13.83
CA GLU A 340 -10.90 11.07 13.95
C GLU A 340 -10.80 12.52 14.49
N ALA A 341 -10.04 12.73 15.56
CA ALA A 341 -9.86 14.06 16.16
C ALA A 341 -9.12 15.05 15.25
N LYS A 342 -8.42 14.56 14.22
CA LYS A 342 -7.68 15.37 13.25
C LYS A 342 -8.48 15.72 11.99
N LYS A 343 -9.78 15.40 11.94
CA LYS A 343 -10.65 15.73 10.81
C LYS A 343 -10.54 17.20 10.38
N GLY A 344 -10.56 17.47 9.08
CA GLY A 344 -10.42 18.80 8.48
C GLY A 344 -8.98 19.34 8.45
N ASN A 345 -8.02 18.65 9.08
CA ASN A 345 -6.63 19.08 9.15
C ASN A 345 -5.72 18.23 8.26
N LEU A 346 -4.57 18.83 7.92
CA LEU A 346 -3.45 18.19 7.26
C LEU A 346 -2.20 18.27 8.14
N ASN A 347 -1.19 17.45 7.82
CA ASN A 347 0.11 17.50 8.46
C ASN A 347 1.19 17.00 7.50
N THR A 348 2.36 17.62 7.50
CA THR A 348 3.53 17.13 6.74
C THR A 348 4.71 16.87 7.67
N VAL A 349 5.38 15.73 7.50
CA VAL A 349 6.49 15.31 8.38
C VAL A 349 7.69 14.87 7.56
N PHE A 350 8.85 15.43 7.86
CA PHE A 350 10.12 14.93 7.32
C PHE A 350 10.78 13.98 8.32
N ILE A 351 11.19 12.80 7.87
CA ILE A 351 11.91 11.80 8.67
C ILE A 351 13.32 11.65 8.10
N ASN A 352 14.32 11.87 8.95
CA ASN A 352 15.73 11.59 8.65
C ASN A 352 16.25 10.47 9.56
N PRO A 353 16.64 9.31 9.03
CA PRO A 353 17.11 8.19 9.86
C PRO A 353 18.45 8.45 10.55
N VAL A 354 19.30 9.33 10.01
CA VAL A 354 20.66 9.54 10.50
C VAL A 354 20.67 10.52 11.67
N LYS A 355 21.09 10.05 12.86
CA LYS A 355 21.51 10.90 13.97
C LYS A 355 22.91 11.45 13.65
N SER A 356 23.00 12.56 12.93
CA SER A 356 24.32 13.18 12.71
C SER A 356 24.97 13.57 14.05
N LYS A 357 26.23 13.14 14.25
CA LYS A 357 27.12 13.56 15.35
C LYS A 357 27.75 14.95 15.13
N LYS A 358 27.46 15.62 14.00
CA LYS A 358 27.92 16.97 13.68
C LYS A 358 26.75 17.78 13.12
N PHE A 359 25.97 18.42 13.97
CA PHE A 359 25.23 19.62 13.58
C PHE A 359 25.20 20.63 14.74
N PRO A 360 25.49 21.92 14.49
CA PRO A 360 25.36 22.97 15.48
C PRO A 360 23.89 23.24 15.81
N SER A 361 23.67 23.65 17.05
CA SER A 361 22.40 24.07 17.65
C SER A 361 21.84 25.37 17.03
N SER A 362 21.20 25.30 15.87
CA SER A 362 20.33 26.37 15.40
C SER A 362 19.11 25.83 14.66
N GLU A 363 17.94 26.36 14.98
CA GLU A 363 16.61 25.94 14.50
C GLU A 363 16.37 26.17 13.00
N ASN A 364 17.35 26.71 12.26
CA ASN A 364 17.19 27.21 10.89
C ASN A 364 17.79 26.35 9.76
N GLN A 365 18.23 25.11 10.01
CA GLN A 365 18.80 24.23 8.96
C GLN A 365 18.16 22.84 8.84
N TYR A 366 16.90 22.68 9.26
CA TYR A 366 16.09 21.48 8.93
C TYR A 366 15.50 21.53 7.51
N THR A 367 16.19 22.16 6.56
CA THR A 367 15.78 22.11 5.15
C THR A 367 16.05 20.71 4.63
N SER A 368 14.97 19.95 4.44
CA SER A 368 14.96 18.76 3.60
C SER A 368 15.77 19.05 2.33
N THR A 369 16.74 18.20 1.99
CA THR A 369 17.70 18.36 0.89
C THR A 369 17.07 18.22 -0.51
N TRP A 370 15.77 18.48 -0.63
CA TRP A 370 15.02 18.42 -1.88
C TRP A 370 15.45 19.56 -2.81
N GLN A 371 15.85 19.19 -4.02
CA GLN A 371 16.24 20.07 -5.11
C GLN A 371 15.34 19.82 -6.32
N LYS A 372 15.23 20.80 -7.21
CA LYS A 372 14.49 20.65 -8.47
C LYS A 372 14.99 19.41 -9.24
N GLY A 373 14.08 18.56 -9.68
CA GLY A 373 14.36 17.31 -10.39
C GLY A 373 14.64 16.11 -9.47
N ASP A 374 14.71 16.28 -8.15
CA ASP A 374 14.75 15.14 -7.25
C ASP A 374 13.50 14.29 -7.37
N LYS A 375 13.68 12.97 -7.42
CA LYS A 375 12.61 11.98 -7.53
C LYS A 375 12.43 11.20 -6.24
N ALA A 376 11.22 10.70 -6.03
CA ALA A 376 10.84 9.85 -4.90
C ALA A 376 9.93 8.71 -5.36
N ILE A 377 10.02 7.57 -4.66
CA ILE A 377 8.94 6.58 -4.71
C ILE A 377 7.85 7.03 -3.74
N LEU A 378 6.60 6.95 -4.17
CA LEU A 378 5.44 7.17 -3.32
C LEU A 378 4.88 5.84 -2.82
N LEU A 379 4.63 5.76 -1.51
CA LEU A 379 3.73 4.78 -0.92
C LEU A 379 2.44 5.50 -0.52
N HIS A 380 1.34 5.15 -1.18
CA HIS A 380 0.02 5.69 -0.87
C HIS A 380 -0.75 4.74 0.02
N LEU A 381 -1.43 5.29 1.04
CA LEU A 381 -2.41 4.57 1.84
C LEU A 381 -3.55 5.49 2.26
N PHE A 382 -4.80 5.08 2.03
CA PHE A 382 -5.95 5.72 2.67
C PHE A 382 -6.69 4.79 3.63
N GLY A 383 -7.44 5.39 4.55
CA GLY A 383 -8.27 4.70 5.53
C GLY A 383 -9.76 4.62 5.18
N GLY A 384 -10.58 4.36 6.19
CA GLY A 384 -12.01 4.12 6.05
C GLY A 384 -12.89 5.35 6.30
N ILE A 385 -14.18 5.17 6.03
CA ILE A 385 -15.25 6.15 6.29
C ILE A 385 -16.08 5.67 7.49
N GLY A 386 -16.06 6.43 8.58
CA GLY A 386 -16.84 6.20 9.80
C GLY A 386 -18.00 7.19 9.96
N GLY A 387 -18.53 7.28 11.18
CA GLY A 387 -19.60 8.21 11.55
C GLY A 387 -21.00 7.62 11.32
N LYS A 388 -22.01 8.50 11.20
CA LYS A 388 -23.42 8.09 11.00
C LYS A 388 -23.65 7.41 9.65
N LYS A 389 -22.79 7.73 8.67
CA LYS A 389 -22.79 7.14 7.32
C LYS A 389 -21.53 6.30 7.10
N ALA A 390 -21.12 5.56 8.11
CA ALA A 390 -19.98 4.65 8.03
C ALA A 390 -20.15 3.65 6.89
N GLU A 391 -19.06 3.33 6.20
CA GLU A 391 -19.07 2.27 5.21
C GLU A 391 -19.13 0.89 5.91
N PRO A 392 -19.76 -0.11 5.29
CA PRO A 392 -19.72 -1.46 5.82
C PRO A 392 -18.29 -1.99 5.82
N LEU A 393 -17.95 -2.77 6.85
CA LEU A 393 -16.65 -3.43 6.91
C LEU A 393 -16.62 -4.59 5.91
N GLY A 394 -15.70 -4.53 4.95
CA GLY A 394 -15.47 -5.63 3.99
C GLY A 394 -14.80 -6.86 4.63
N VAL A 395 -14.12 -6.68 5.76
CA VAL A 395 -13.49 -7.73 6.56
C VAL A 395 -13.85 -7.51 8.02
N VAL A 396 -14.19 -8.58 8.74
CA VAL A 396 -14.63 -8.54 10.15
C VAL A 396 -13.67 -7.69 10.99
N GLU A 397 -14.23 -6.66 11.64
CA GLU A 397 -13.51 -5.78 12.56
C GLU A 397 -12.21 -5.18 11.99
N THR A 398 -12.18 -4.90 10.69
CA THR A 398 -10.98 -4.45 9.97
C THR A 398 -11.30 -3.29 9.02
N ILE A 399 -10.53 -2.21 9.12
CA ILE A 399 -10.54 -1.11 8.15
C ILE A 399 -9.42 -1.38 7.15
N THR A 400 -9.75 -1.95 6.00
CA THR A 400 -8.76 -2.41 5.01
C THR A 400 -7.98 -1.26 4.39
N GLY A 401 -8.69 -0.21 3.95
CA GLY A 401 -8.08 0.88 3.18
C GLY A 401 -7.69 0.47 1.76
N HIS A 402 -6.84 1.27 1.11
CA HIS A 402 -6.28 0.98 -0.21
C HIS A 402 -4.82 1.40 -0.27
N PHE A 403 -4.00 0.61 -0.96
CA PHE A 403 -2.58 0.86 -1.15
C PHE A 403 -2.24 0.98 -2.63
N ALA A 404 -1.36 1.91 -2.97
CA ALA A 404 -0.77 2.02 -4.29
C ALA A 404 0.67 2.51 -4.21
N PHE A 405 1.46 2.17 -5.23
CA PHE A 405 2.72 2.86 -5.49
C PHE A 405 2.48 4.11 -6.33
N GLY A 406 3.48 4.97 -6.37
CA GLY A 406 3.52 6.12 -7.24
C GLY A 406 4.93 6.67 -7.36
N THR A 407 5.02 7.86 -7.93
CA THR A 407 6.25 8.64 -7.98
C THR A 407 5.97 10.09 -7.63
N ALA A 408 6.97 10.75 -7.06
CA ALA A 408 6.97 12.20 -6.94
C ALA A 408 8.24 12.81 -7.52
N GLU A 409 8.11 14.02 -8.06
CA GLU A 409 9.22 14.84 -8.54
C GLU A 409 9.14 16.21 -7.89
N VAL A 410 10.29 16.78 -7.54
CA VAL A 410 10.37 18.15 -7.05
C VAL A 410 10.42 19.10 -8.24
N ILE A 411 9.36 19.88 -8.41
CA ILE A 411 9.25 20.87 -9.48
C ILE A 411 9.21 22.28 -8.91
N GLU A 412 9.41 23.26 -9.78
CA GLU A 412 9.19 24.67 -9.45
C GLU A 412 7.74 25.01 -9.74
N ASP A 413 7.08 25.67 -8.78
CA ASP A 413 5.71 26.09 -8.90
C ASP A 413 5.58 27.39 -9.70
N GLU A 414 4.79 27.37 -10.78
CA GLU A 414 4.64 28.50 -11.70
C GLU A 414 3.97 29.74 -11.10
N PHE A 415 3.27 29.63 -9.97
CA PHE A 415 2.62 30.78 -9.33
C PHE A 415 3.51 31.44 -8.28
N THR A 416 4.35 30.65 -7.61
CA THR A 416 5.11 31.09 -6.43
C THR A 416 6.62 31.12 -6.63
N ASN A 417 7.13 30.51 -7.70
CA ASN A 417 8.56 30.22 -7.95
C ASN A 417 9.23 29.44 -6.80
N LYS A 418 8.45 28.74 -5.99
CA LYS A 418 8.94 27.88 -4.91
C LYS A 418 8.93 26.43 -5.36
N LEU A 419 9.80 25.62 -4.77
CA LEU A 419 9.78 24.18 -5.00
C LEU A 419 8.54 23.54 -4.35
N ARG A 420 7.96 22.55 -5.04
CA ARG A 420 6.88 21.70 -4.53
C ARG A 420 6.99 20.29 -5.06
N PHE A 421 6.27 19.36 -4.44
CA PHE A 421 6.10 18.01 -4.96
C PHE A 421 5.03 17.97 -6.06
N ASP A 422 5.38 17.42 -7.22
CA ASP A 422 4.44 16.87 -8.20
C ASP A 422 4.29 15.38 -7.96
N ILE A 423 3.06 14.90 -7.76
CA ILE A 423 2.79 13.53 -7.30
C ILE A 423 1.89 12.82 -8.33
N LYS A 424 2.33 11.62 -8.72
CA LYS A 424 1.60 10.71 -9.61
C LYS A 424 1.37 9.37 -8.92
N TYR A 425 0.14 8.89 -8.96
CA TYR A 425 -0.24 7.58 -8.45
C TYR A 425 -0.25 6.56 -9.58
N HIS A 426 0.35 5.39 -9.36
CA HIS A 426 0.29 4.24 -10.26
C HIS A 426 -0.77 3.27 -9.74
N GLN A 427 -2.03 3.51 -10.12
CA GLN A 427 -3.20 2.86 -9.56
C GLN A 427 -3.48 1.52 -10.24
N ILE A 428 -3.12 0.43 -9.56
CA ILE A 428 -3.70 -0.89 -9.81
C ILE A 428 -5.00 -0.95 -8.99
N TYR A 429 -6.07 -0.37 -9.54
CA TYR A 429 -7.32 -0.13 -8.84
C TYR A 429 -8.48 -0.91 -9.44
N ALA A 430 -9.25 -1.60 -8.60
CA ALA A 430 -10.25 -2.54 -9.09
C ALA A 430 -11.42 -1.79 -9.70
N HIS A 431 -12.13 -2.47 -10.60
CA HIS A 431 -13.36 -1.94 -11.15
C HIS A 431 -14.31 -1.61 -9.99
N ASN A 432 -14.88 -0.41 -10.03
CA ASN A 432 -15.59 0.19 -8.90
C ASN A 432 -16.84 0.94 -9.37
N LEU A 433 -17.65 1.38 -8.41
CA LEU A 433 -18.89 2.13 -8.65
C LEU A 433 -18.63 3.57 -9.11
N ASP A 434 -17.47 4.15 -8.77
CA ASP A 434 -17.15 5.56 -8.98
C ASP A 434 -16.59 5.87 -10.38
N GLY A 435 -16.14 4.84 -11.12
CA GLY A 435 -15.53 5.00 -12.44
C GLY A 435 -14.04 5.38 -12.39
N ILE A 436 -13.37 5.11 -11.26
CA ILE A 436 -11.92 5.29 -11.14
C ILE A 436 -11.23 4.20 -11.97
N ILE A 437 -10.40 4.60 -12.91
CA ILE A 437 -9.73 3.71 -13.85
C ILE A 437 -8.42 3.20 -13.23
N ALA A 438 -8.00 1.96 -13.52
CA ALA A 438 -6.63 1.56 -13.26
C ALA A 438 -5.69 2.30 -14.22
N GLY A 439 -4.82 3.17 -13.73
CA GLY A 439 -4.04 4.09 -14.57
C GLY A 439 -2.94 4.82 -13.80
N THR A 440 -2.18 5.66 -14.50
CA THR A 440 -1.37 6.67 -13.83
C THR A 440 -2.19 7.94 -13.67
N HIS A 441 -2.41 8.40 -12.44
CA HIS A 441 -3.22 9.57 -12.13
C HIS A 441 -2.37 10.67 -11.51
N THR A 442 -2.67 11.93 -11.83
CA THR A 442 -2.19 13.06 -11.01
C THR A 442 -2.84 13.06 -9.64
N TRP A 443 -2.22 13.78 -8.69
CA TRP A 443 -2.80 13.93 -7.35
C TRP A 443 -4.19 14.57 -7.38
N ALA A 444 -4.34 15.63 -8.19
CA ALA A 444 -5.60 16.34 -8.35
C ALA A 444 -6.71 15.42 -8.86
N ASP A 445 -6.40 14.47 -9.74
CA ASP A 445 -7.39 13.55 -10.28
C ASP A 445 -7.80 12.47 -9.27
N PHE A 446 -6.84 11.75 -8.68
CA PHE A 446 -7.16 10.61 -7.83
C PHE A 446 -7.63 11.00 -6.42
N ILE A 447 -7.06 12.07 -5.86
CA ILE A 447 -7.39 12.51 -4.50
C ILE A 447 -8.30 13.74 -4.53
N GLY A 448 -7.92 14.77 -5.29
CA GLY A 448 -8.54 16.10 -5.22
C GLY A 448 -9.84 16.28 -6.00
N ASN A 449 -10.20 15.33 -6.88
CA ASN A 449 -11.36 15.47 -7.76
C ASN A 449 -12.66 15.48 -6.97
N LEU A 450 -13.54 16.43 -7.29
CA LEU A 450 -14.77 16.64 -6.55
C LEU A 450 -15.78 15.50 -6.76
N GLN A 451 -15.85 14.94 -7.96
CA GLN A 451 -16.79 13.87 -8.33
C GLN A 451 -16.43 12.51 -7.73
N HIS A 452 -15.16 12.10 -7.76
CA HIS A 452 -14.76 10.74 -7.37
C HIS A 452 -13.50 10.65 -6.50
N GLY A 453 -12.87 11.80 -6.19
CA GLY A 453 -11.66 11.85 -5.39
C GLY A 453 -11.92 11.57 -3.90
N TRP A 454 -10.87 11.14 -3.21
CA TRP A 454 -10.94 10.70 -1.82
C TRP A 454 -10.68 11.78 -0.76
N LEU A 455 -10.29 13.00 -1.16
CA LEU A 455 -9.82 14.06 -0.26
C LEU A 455 -10.80 14.41 0.86
N SER A 456 -12.09 14.53 0.53
CA SER A 456 -13.13 14.96 1.48
C SER A 456 -13.77 13.82 2.25
N THR A 457 -13.51 12.57 1.86
CA THR A 457 -14.21 11.39 2.40
C THR A 457 -13.31 10.45 3.16
N ARG A 458 -12.00 10.42 2.90
CA ARG A 458 -11.07 9.49 3.56
C ARG A 458 -9.86 10.20 4.18
N PRO A 459 -9.25 9.63 5.24
CA PRO A 459 -7.92 10.03 5.64
C PRO A 459 -6.86 9.39 4.74
N VAL A 460 -5.86 10.17 4.32
CA VAL A 460 -4.80 9.75 3.39
C VAL A 460 -3.43 9.95 4.04
N SER A 461 -2.51 9.02 3.78
CA SER A 461 -1.07 9.09 4.07
C SER A 461 -0.30 8.77 2.81
N ASP A 462 0.46 9.74 2.32
CA ASP A 462 1.42 9.57 1.24
C ASP A 462 2.84 9.65 1.82
N ILE A 463 3.66 8.61 1.65
CA ILE A 463 5.07 8.62 2.05
C ILE A 463 5.92 8.74 0.79
N LEU A 464 6.61 9.87 0.63
CA LEU A 464 7.60 10.11 -0.41
C LEU A 464 8.98 9.67 0.10
N ILE A 465 9.55 8.66 -0.52
CA ILE A 465 10.83 8.06 -0.14
C ILE A 465 11.93 8.57 -1.08
N LYS A 466 12.86 9.35 -0.54
CA LYS A 466 14.09 9.74 -1.25
C LYS A 466 15.18 8.73 -0.94
N TYR A 467 15.62 8.00 -1.95
CA TYR A 467 16.70 7.02 -1.81
C TYR A 467 17.47 6.88 -3.12
N GLU A 468 18.66 7.50 -3.18
CA GLU A 468 19.50 7.57 -4.39
C GLU A 468 19.82 6.22 -5.03
N PRO A 469 19.99 5.10 -4.29
CA PRO A 469 20.16 3.80 -4.91
C PRO A 469 19.02 3.38 -5.85
N VAL A 470 17.83 3.95 -5.69
CA VAL A 470 16.66 3.65 -6.52
C VAL A 470 16.28 4.81 -7.43
N THR A 471 16.45 6.06 -6.98
CA THR A 471 15.96 7.25 -7.69
C THR A 471 16.96 7.86 -8.68
N GLN A 472 18.20 7.36 -8.73
CA GLN A 472 19.21 7.77 -9.69
C GLN A 472 19.64 6.61 -10.60
N ASP A 473 19.89 6.91 -11.86
CA ASP A 473 20.34 5.94 -12.86
C ASP A 473 21.80 5.51 -12.63
N TYR A 474 22.17 4.35 -13.15
CA TYR A 474 23.53 3.79 -13.15
C TYR A 474 24.06 3.73 -14.58
N ASP A 475 25.34 4.00 -14.75
CA ASP A 475 26.03 3.92 -16.05
C ASP A 475 27.31 3.07 -15.93
N PHE A 476 27.33 1.91 -16.58
CA PHE A 476 28.44 0.96 -16.59
C PHE A 476 29.18 0.97 -17.93
N ASP A 477 29.75 2.13 -18.28
CA ASP A 477 30.39 2.44 -19.56
C ASP A 477 29.44 2.32 -20.77
N GLY A 478 28.30 3.00 -20.70
CA GLY A 478 27.28 3.05 -21.74
C GLY A 478 26.12 2.07 -21.53
N VAL A 479 26.28 1.06 -20.66
CA VAL A 479 25.17 0.21 -20.22
C VAL A 479 24.44 0.87 -19.06
N LYS A 480 23.25 1.42 -19.32
CA LYS A 480 22.45 2.11 -18.31
C LYS A 480 21.45 1.19 -17.61
N ILE A 481 21.30 1.37 -16.30
CA ILE A 481 20.22 0.78 -15.51
C ILE A 481 19.49 1.90 -14.78
N SER A 482 18.16 1.95 -14.94
CA SER A 482 17.30 2.88 -14.20
C SER A 482 16.30 2.09 -13.36
N PRO A 483 16.54 1.94 -12.03
CA PRO A 483 15.64 1.16 -11.18
C PRO A 483 14.22 1.75 -11.12
N LEU A 484 14.11 3.08 -11.05
CA LEU A 484 12.82 3.76 -11.01
C LEU A 484 12.05 3.57 -12.31
N ASN A 485 12.68 3.75 -13.48
CA ASN A 485 12.00 3.54 -14.76
C ASN A 485 11.59 2.07 -14.94
N GLN A 486 12.46 1.12 -14.53
CA GLN A 486 12.13 -0.30 -14.56
C GLN A 486 10.92 -0.62 -13.67
N PHE A 487 10.83 0.02 -12.50
CA PHE A 487 9.69 -0.13 -11.60
C PHE A 487 8.40 0.42 -12.21
N GLN A 488 8.45 1.64 -12.76
CA GLN A 488 7.32 2.26 -13.44
C GLN A 488 6.84 1.44 -14.63
N GLN A 489 7.76 0.81 -15.39
CA GLN A 489 7.40 -0.09 -16.47
C GLN A 489 6.64 -1.32 -15.96
N LYS A 490 7.11 -1.97 -14.89
CA LYS A 490 6.41 -3.15 -14.32
C LYS A 490 5.05 -2.77 -13.72
N LEU A 491 4.93 -1.60 -13.09
CA LEU A 491 3.65 -1.04 -12.66
C LEU A 491 2.72 -0.79 -13.85
N GLY A 492 3.21 -0.21 -14.94
CA GLY A 492 2.45 0.02 -16.17
C GLY A 492 1.86 -1.27 -16.76
N ILE A 493 2.65 -2.34 -16.80
CA ILE A 493 2.14 -3.65 -17.26
C ILE A 493 1.02 -4.16 -16.35
N ALA A 494 1.20 -4.09 -15.03
CA ALA A 494 0.19 -4.51 -14.08
C ALA A 494 -1.10 -3.67 -14.21
N ILE A 495 -0.97 -2.35 -14.31
CA ILE A 495 -2.07 -1.40 -14.52
C ILE A 495 -2.88 -1.74 -15.77
N ALA A 496 -2.20 -1.88 -16.92
CA ALA A 496 -2.85 -2.14 -18.20
C ALA A 496 -3.62 -3.46 -18.18
N ARG A 497 -3.04 -4.51 -17.60
CA ARG A 497 -3.71 -5.81 -17.45
C ARG A 497 -4.90 -5.71 -16.51
N TYR A 498 -4.76 -5.00 -15.40
CA TYR A 498 -5.84 -4.84 -14.43
C TYR A 498 -7.05 -4.11 -15.01
N ARG A 499 -6.82 -3.10 -15.86
CA ARG A 499 -7.85 -2.31 -16.55
C ARG A 499 -8.80 -3.14 -17.41
N ILE A 500 -8.36 -4.29 -17.92
CA ILE A 500 -9.17 -5.19 -18.75
C ILE A 500 -9.37 -6.58 -18.12
N GLY A 501 -9.05 -6.74 -16.83
CA GLY A 501 -9.14 -8.03 -16.14
C GLY A 501 -8.24 -9.12 -16.71
N ASP A 502 -7.12 -8.73 -17.33
CA ASP A 502 -6.23 -9.62 -18.08
C ASP A 502 -6.95 -10.37 -19.21
N GLY A 503 -7.90 -9.69 -19.87
CA GLY A 503 -8.71 -10.21 -20.98
C GLY A 503 -10.07 -10.78 -20.57
N THR A 504 -10.33 -10.98 -19.28
CA THR A 504 -11.66 -11.45 -18.81
C THR A 504 -12.73 -10.36 -18.77
N GLY A 505 -12.32 -9.10 -19.03
CA GLY A 505 -13.21 -7.94 -19.01
C GLY A 505 -13.40 -7.28 -17.66
N GLY A 506 -12.83 -7.82 -16.58
CA GLY A 506 -12.93 -7.18 -15.26
C GLY A 506 -11.97 -7.76 -14.22
N ALA A 507 -11.36 -6.85 -13.46
CA ALA A 507 -10.64 -7.13 -12.23
C ALA A 507 -11.53 -6.79 -11.02
N VAL A 508 -11.90 -7.82 -10.25
CA VAL A 508 -12.74 -7.72 -9.05
C VAL A 508 -11.92 -8.13 -7.84
N VAL A 509 -12.02 -7.37 -6.75
CA VAL A 509 -11.34 -7.72 -5.49
C VAL A 509 -11.96 -8.98 -4.92
N SER A 510 -11.11 -9.95 -4.60
CA SER A 510 -11.51 -11.19 -3.91
C SER A 510 -10.46 -11.52 -2.84
N PRO A 511 -10.71 -12.49 -1.95
CA PRO A 511 -9.66 -12.98 -1.04
C PRO A 511 -8.38 -13.48 -1.76
N ALA A 512 -8.48 -13.82 -3.06
CA ALA A 512 -7.37 -14.29 -3.89
C ALA A 512 -6.74 -13.21 -4.79
N THR A 513 -7.44 -12.07 -5.00
CA THR A 513 -7.03 -10.95 -5.87
C THR A 513 -7.20 -9.63 -5.13
N SER A 514 -6.09 -9.00 -4.77
CA SER A 514 -6.08 -7.73 -4.02
C SER A 514 -5.10 -6.75 -4.64
N CYS A 515 -5.51 -5.49 -4.79
CA CYS A 515 -4.72 -4.40 -5.37
C CYS A 515 -3.32 -4.29 -4.77
N VAL A 516 -3.19 -4.53 -3.45
CA VAL A 516 -1.91 -4.48 -2.73
C VAL A 516 -1.00 -5.65 -3.09
N GLN A 517 -1.54 -6.84 -3.35
CA GLN A 517 -0.76 -8.00 -3.78
C GLN A 517 -0.21 -7.80 -5.19
N ASP A 518 -1.05 -7.32 -6.12
CA ASP A 518 -0.64 -7.06 -7.51
C ASP A 518 0.37 -5.90 -7.59
N SER A 519 0.20 -4.87 -6.75
CA SER A 519 1.20 -3.81 -6.58
C SER A 519 2.53 -4.36 -6.07
N SER A 520 2.48 -5.24 -5.06
CA SER A 520 3.67 -5.88 -4.47
C SER A 520 4.37 -6.80 -5.47
N GLN A 521 3.61 -7.47 -6.33
CA GLN A 521 4.13 -8.30 -7.41
C GLN A 521 4.91 -7.49 -8.44
N ALA A 522 4.45 -6.30 -8.81
CA ALA A 522 5.20 -5.42 -9.72
C ALA A 522 6.57 -5.03 -9.14
N LEU A 523 6.65 -4.79 -7.82
CA LEU A 523 7.92 -4.56 -7.14
C LEU A 523 8.83 -5.80 -7.16
N TYR A 524 8.28 -6.99 -6.90
CA TYR A 524 9.03 -8.24 -7.01
C TYR A 524 9.59 -8.47 -8.42
N ALA A 525 8.76 -8.31 -9.44
CA ALA A 525 9.15 -8.45 -10.85
C ALA A 525 10.24 -7.44 -11.24
N THR A 526 10.24 -6.25 -10.65
CA THR A 526 11.28 -5.24 -10.85
C THR A 526 12.63 -5.71 -10.31
N ILE A 527 12.64 -6.25 -9.08
CA ILE A 527 13.87 -6.78 -8.46
C ILE A 527 14.44 -7.91 -9.32
N LEU A 528 13.59 -8.84 -9.79
CA LEU A 528 14.00 -9.94 -10.64
C LEU A 528 14.52 -9.47 -12.01
N ALA A 529 13.88 -8.48 -12.63
CA ALA A 529 14.29 -7.91 -13.90
C ALA A 529 15.69 -7.29 -13.80
N ILE A 530 15.94 -6.46 -12.77
CA ILE A 530 17.26 -5.84 -12.56
C ILE A 530 18.33 -6.89 -12.28
N LYS A 531 18.06 -7.87 -11.40
CA LYS A 531 18.99 -8.98 -11.14
C LYS A 531 19.36 -9.72 -12.44
N THR A 532 18.36 -10.02 -13.26
CA THR A 532 18.55 -10.73 -14.53
C THR A 532 19.35 -9.89 -15.52
N GLN A 533 19.03 -8.60 -15.67
CA GLN A 533 19.77 -7.68 -16.54
C GLN A 533 21.24 -7.59 -16.15
N VAL A 534 21.52 -7.48 -14.84
CA VAL A 534 22.88 -7.41 -14.28
C VAL A 534 23.64 -8.72 -14.44
N ALA A 535 22.98 -9.86 -14.28
CA ALA A 535 23.59 -11.18 -14.44
C ALA A 535 23.90 -11.52 -15.90
N LYS A 536 23.01 -11.13 -16.84
CA LYS A 536 23.16 -11.40 -18.28
C LYS A 536 24.15 -10.48 -18.99
N ASN A 537 24.62 -9.42 -18.34
CA ASN A 537 25.50 -8.43 -18.96
C ASN A 537 26.93 -8.48 -18.36
N PRO A 538 27.90 -9.13 -19.04
CA PRO A 538 29.27 -9.24 -18.56
C PRO A 538 30.00 -7.90 -18.40
N GLN A 539 29.58 -6.87 -19.14
CA GLN A 539 30.19 -5.54 -19.06
C GLN A 539 29.95 -4.90 -17.69
N ILE A 540 28.74 -5.04 -17.14
CA ILE A 540 28.41 -4.55 -15.79
C ILE A 540 29.31 -5.23 -14.74
N GLN A 541 29.47 -6.56 -14.84
CA GLN A 541 30.30 -7.33 -13.92
C GLN A 541 31.78 -6.94 -14.02
N THR A 542 32.28 -6.72 -15.23
CA THR A 542 33.66 -6.29 -15.49
C THR A 542 33.89 -4.89 -14.92
N TRP A 543 32.97 -3.97 -15.15
CA TRP A 543 33.02 -2.61 -14.66
C TRP A 543 33.07 -2.55 -13.13
N LEU A 544 32.17 -3.30 -12.46
CA LEU A 544 32.11 -3.35 -10.99
C LEU A 544 33.42 -3.89 -10.37
N LYS A 545 34.03 -4.88 -11.02
CA LYS A 545 35.34 -5.43 -10.58
C LYS A 545 36.49 -4.47 -10.81
N ALA A 546 36.48 -3.72 -11.91
CA ALA A 546 37.50 -2.73 -12.23
C ALA A 546 37.38 -1.46 -11.36
N ASN A 547 36.17 -1.15 -10.86
CA ASN A 547 35.86 0.08 -10.15
C ASN A 547 35.33 -0.15 -8.70
N PRO A 548 36.05 -0.90 -7.82
CA PRO A 548 35.53 -1.28 -6.51
C PRO A 548 35.28 -0.08 -5.56
N ASN A 549 36.05 0.99 -5.70
CA ASN A 549 35.97 2.19 -4.85
C ASN A 549 35.14 3.33 -5.46
N HIS A 550 34.52 3.12 -6.63
CA HIS A 550 33.73 4.16 -7.27
C HIS A 550 32.41 4.38 -6.50
N PRO A 551 31.93 5.64 -6.31
CA PRO A 551 30.69 5.91 -5.55
C PRO A 551 29.48 5.13 -6.05
N GLN A 552 29.34 4.95 -7.37
CA GLN A 552 28.29 4.13 -7.98
C GLN A 552 28.35 2.66 -7.54
N THR A 553 29.53 2.08 -7.35
CA THR A 553 29.68 0.68 -6.90
C THR A 553 29.11 0.50 -5.50
N SER A 554 29.41 1.43 -4.58
CA SER A 554 28.84 1.45 -3.23
C SER A 554 27.32 1.64 -3.26
N ARG A 555 26.83 2.59 -4.07
CA ARG A 555 25.38 2.83 -4.27
C ARG A 555 24.67 1.60 -4.84
N PHE A 556 25.32 0.89 -5.77
CA PHE A 556 24.78 -0.32 -6.37
C PHE A 556 24.73 -1.49 -5.37
N GLN A 557 25.73 -1.62 -4.49
CA GLN A 557 25.69 -2.57 -3.38
C GLN A 557 24.51 -2.29 -2.43
N GLN A 558 24.22 -1.02 -2.13
CA GLN A 558 23.05 -0.64 -1.35
C GLN A 558 21.74 -1.04 -2.04
N LEU A 559 21.64 -0.86 -3.37
CA LEU A 559 20.49 -1.33 -4.15
C LEU A 559 20.32 -2.87 -4.05
N ILE A 560 21.41 -3.64 -4.07
CA ILE A 560 21.38 -5.10 -3.91
C ILE A 560 20.85 -5.47 -2.52
N GLU A 561 21.36 -4.84 -1.45
CA GLU A 561 20.93 -5.13 -0.07
C GLU A 561 19.48 -4.72 0.19
N LEU A 562 19.05 -3.60 -0.39
CA LEU A 562 17.64 -3.21 -0.40
C LEU A 562 16.79 -4.26 -1.12
N GLY A 563 17.21 -4.70 -2.31
CA GLY A 563 16.51 -5.72 -3.09
C GLY A 563 16.32 -7.02 -2.33
N LYS A 564 17.35 -7.51 -1.63
CA LYS A 564 17.26 -8.69 -0.75
C LYS A 564 16.26 -8.49 0.40
N SER A 565 16.26 -7.30 1.00
CA SER A 565 15.37 -6.97 2.12
C SER A 565 13.90 -6.90 1.68
N LEU A 566 13.64 -6.28 0.53
CA LEU A 566 12.30 -6.20 -0.06
C LEU A 566 11.81 -7.58 -0.53
N GLU A 567 12.66 -8.40 -1.14
CA GLU A 567 12.32 -9.75 -1.55
C GLU A 567 11.90 -10.63 -0.36
N LYS A 568 12.63 -10.56 0.76
CA LYS A 568 12.26 -11.25 2.01
C LYS A 568 10.90 -10.80 2.55
N GLN A 569 10.51 -9.55 2.33
CA GLN A 569 9.21 -9.00 2.73
C GLN A 569 8.07 -9.42 1.79
N LEU A 570 8.36 -9.53 0.49
CA LEU A 570 7.37 -9.88 -0.53
C LEU A 570 7.09 -11.39 -0.56
N VAL A 571 8.12 -12.21 -0.28
CA VAL A 571 8.07 -13.67 -0.33
C VAL A 571 8.58 -14.25 1.00
N PRO A 572 7.85 -14.07 2.12
CA PRO A 572 8.36 -14.35 3.47
C PRO A 572 8.68 -15.83 3.74
N LEU A 573 8.06 -16.76 3.00
CA LEU A 573 8.35 -18.20 3.08
C LEU A 573 9.34 -18.66 2.00
N GLY A 574 9.89 -17.76 1.18
CA GLY A 574 10.70 -18.13 0.00
C GLY A 574 9.92 -18.87 -1.11
N ILE A 575 8.64 -19.12 -0.91
CA ILE A 575 7.73 -19.73 -1.88
C ILE A 575 7.06 -18.61 -2.66
N VAL A 576 7.49 -18.40 -3.91
CA VAL A 576 6.81 -17.53 -4.85
C VAL A 576 5.49 -18.20 -5.22
N ARG A 577 4.36 -17.49 -5.13
CA ARG A 577 3.08 -18.05 -5.57
C ARG A 577 3.19 -18.47 -7.04
N ALA A 578 2.55 -19.56 -7.42
CA ALA A 578 2.61 -20.05 -8.80
C ALA A 578 2.11 -19.00 -9.81
N ASP A 579 1.10 -18.21 -9.44
CA ASP A 579 0.62 -17.09 -10.26
C ASP A 579 1.58 -15.91 -10.27
N TRP A 580 2.34 -15.67 -9.20
CA TRP A 580 3.40 -14.67 -9.20
C TRP A 580 4.57 -15.08 -10.07
N GLN A 581 4.94 -16.36 -10.05
CA GLN A 581 6.03 -16.90 -10.85
C GLN A 581 5.62 -16.95 -12.32
N SER A 582 4.47 -17.53 -12.66
CA SER A 582 3.97 -17.54 -14.04
C SER A 582 3.82 -16.11 -14.56
N GLN A 583 3.32 -15.18 -13.77
CA GLN A 583 3.13 -13.81 -14.21
C GLN A 583 4.43 -12.99 -14.22
N ALA A 584 5.41 -13.29 -13.35
CA ALA A 584 6.76 -12.74 -13.43
C ALA A 584 7.49 -13.26 -14.68
N ASP A 585 7.26 -14.53 -15.02
CA ASP A 585 7.68 -15.17 -16.26
C ASP A 585 6.91 -14.61 -17.47
N ILE A 586 5.63 -14.21 -17.36
CA ILE A 586 4.89 -13.44 -18.39
C ILE A 586 5.46 -12.02 -18.52
N LEU A 587 5.73 -11.36 -17.40
CA LEU A 587 6.43 -10.09 -17.31
C LEU A 587 7.88 -10.19 -17.82
N ALA A 588 8.35 -11.42 -18.08
CA ALA A 588 9.60 -11.79 -18.73
C ALA A 588 9.41 -12.61 -20.04
N GLY A 589 8.18 -12.84 -20.54
CA GLY A 589 7.86 -13.47 -21.83
C GLY A 589 7.13 -14.84 -21.95
N THR A 590 6.51 -15.51 -20.95
CA THR A 590 5.80 -16.81 -21.14
C THR A 590 4.57 -17.04 -20.24
N GLU A 591 3.57 -17.85 -20.68
CA GLU A 591 2.13 -18.06 -20.25
C GLU A 591 1.66 -18.03 -18.74
N SER A 592 0.33 -17.88 -18.55
CA SER A 592 -0.38 -17.53 -17.29
C SER A 592 -0.94 -18.71 -16.48
N PHE A 593 -0.79 -18.67 -15.15
CA PHE A 593 -1.49 -19.50 -14.18
C PHE A 593 -2.05 -18.64 -13.04
N LYS A 594 -3.20 -19.01 -12.45
CA LYS A 594 -3.78 -18.38 -11.24
C LYS A 594 -3.92 -19.43 -10.14
N ASP A 595 -3.32 -19.21 -8.98
CA ASP A 595 -3.47 -20.09 -7.80
C ASP A 595 -4.35 -19.40 -6.74
N SER A 596 -5.55 -19.96 -6.53
CA SER A 596 -6.53 -19.47 -5.56
C SER A 596 -6.54 -20.30 -4.26
N SER A 597 -5.50 -21.08 -3.99
CA SER A 597 -5.46 -21.99 -2.84
C SER A 597 -5.28 -21.27 -1.50
N ILE A 598 -5.69 -21.92 -0.41
CA ILE A 598 -5.44 -21.45 0.99
C ILE A 598 -3.93 -21.27 1.23
N TRP A 599 -3.09 -22.04 0.53
CA TRP A 599 -1.63 -21.94 0.56
C TRP A 599 -1.11 -20.61 -0.01
N ALA A 600 -1.79 -20.02 -1.00
CA ALA A 600 -1.45 -18.70 -1.55
C ALA A 600 -1.58 -17.57 -0.49
N GLY A 601 -2.58 -17.67 0.39
CA GLY A 601 -2.78 -16.74 1.50
C GLY A 601 -1.70 -16.84 2.59
N LEU A 602 -1.25 -18.05 2.92
CA LEU A 602 -0.19 -18.27 3.91
C LEU A 602 1.20 -17.85 3.39
N THR A 603 1.45 -17.98 2.08
CA THR A 603 2.73 -17.63 1.47
C THR A 603 2.91 -16.13 1.22
N THR A 604 1.82 -15.35 1.15
CA THR A 604 1.85 -13.90 0.88
C THR A 604 1.13 -13.05 1.92
N TRP A 605 0.97 -13.57 3.14
CA TRP A 605 0.20 -12.91 4.20
C TRP A 605 0.64 -11.46 4.48
N GLN A 606 1.94 -11.18 4.33
CA GLN A 606 2.53 -9.85 4.51
C GLN A 606 2.12 -8.83 3.45
N THR A 607 1.57 -9.28 2.32
CA THR A 607 1.10 -8.44 1.20
C THR A 607 -0.41 -8.42 1.04
N ILE A 608 -1.16 -9.00 1.98
CA ILE A 608 -2.64 -9.02 1.94
C ILE A 608 -3.22 -7.69 2.44
N MET A 609 -2.61 -7.08 3.45
CA MET A 609 -3.16 -5.91 4.12
C MET A 609 -2.48 -4.62 3.67
N PRO A 610 -3.22 -3.64 3.09
CA PRO A 610 -2.68 -2.34 2.67
C PRO A 610 -1.82 -1.66 3.74
N ARG A 611 -2.33 -1.62 4.97
CA ARG A 611 -1.62 -0.99 6.10
C ARG A 611 -0.28 -1.67 6.41
N GLN A 612 -0.25 -2.99 6.31
CA GLN A 612 0.96 -3.77 6.60
C GLN A 612 2.06 -3.50 5.58
N VAL A 613 1.71 -3.54 4.29
CA VAL A 613 2.67 -3.31 3.20
C VAL A 613 3.24 -1.90 3.26
N HIS A 614 2.38 -0.90 3.42
CA HIS A 614 2.77 0.49 3.56
C HIS A 614 3.80 0.69 4.68
N ASP A 615 3.52 0.19 5.89
CA ASP A 615 4.39 0.40 7.05
C ASP A 615 5.68 -0.42 6.97
N ASN A 616 5.62 -1.64 6.43
CA ASN A 616 6.79 -2.52 6.31
C ASN A 616 7.77 -2.05 5.23
N ILE A 617 7.27 -1.65 4.05
CA ILE A 617 8.14 -1.12 2.98
C ILE A 617 8.79 0.18 3.45
N ALA A 618 8.03 1.09 4.06
CA ALA A 618 8.60 2.31 4.65
C ALA A 618 9.65 1.99 5.73
N THR A 619 9.39 1.00 6.59
CA THR A 619 10.37 0.54 7.59
C THR A 619 11.66 0.03 6.96
N ILE A 620 11.57 -0.76 5.87
CA ILE A 620 12.74 -1.29 5.16
C ILE A 620 13.57 -0.14 4.58
N PHE A 621 12.95 0.78 3.83
CA PHE A 621 13.66 1.93 3.27
C PHE A 621 14.31 2.80 4.35
N LEU A 622 13.62 3.05 5.47
CA LEU A 622 14.17 3.86 6.57
C LEU A 622 15.43 3.21 7.18
N LYS A 623 15.41 1.89 7.38
CA LYS A 623 16.56 1.12 7.88
C LYS A 623 17.73 1.09 6.90
N HIS A 624 17.45 1.20 5.60
CA HIS A 624 18.45 1.35 4.54
C HIS A 624 18.98 2.78 4.39
N GLY A 625 18.55 3.71 5.26
CA GLY A 625 19.04 5.09 5.30
C GLY A 625 18.25 6.08 4.44
N ALA A 626 17.10 5.68 3.89
CA ALA A 626 16.25 6.59 3.12
C ALA A 626 15.62 7.67 3.99
N THR A 627 15.55 8.89 3.46
CA THR A 627 14.76 9.98 4.06
C THR A 627 13.34 9.95 3.52
N MET A 628 12.38 10.43 4.32
CA MET A 628 10.96 10.37 3.95
C MET A 628 10.25 11.69 4.19
N GLN A 629 9.39 12.09 3.25
CA GLN A 629 8.41 13.16 3.44
C GLN A 629 7.03 12.51 3.51
N ILE A 630 6.32 12.67 4.63
CA ILE A 630 4.98 12.12 4.85
C ILE A 630 3.97 13.25 4.70
N LEU A 631 2.98 13.07 3.82
CA LEU A 631 1.89 14.01 3.59
C LEU A 631 0.59 13.38 4.08
N ARG A 632 -0.04 14.00 5.08
CA ARG A 632 -1.25 13.51 5.75
C ARG A 632 -2.41 14.46 5.54
N THR A 633 -3.56 13.93 5.15
CA THR A 633 -4.85 14.63 5.19
C THR A 633 -5.88 13.77 5.92
N ASN A 634 -6.88 14.41 6.55
CA ASN A 634 -7.97 13.71 7.23
C ASN A 634 -9.31 14.36 6.85
N GLN A 635 -9.95 13.91 5.76
CA GLN A 635 -11.23 14.46 5.27
C GLN A 635 -11.20 16.00 5.20
N VAL A 636 -10.47 16.53 4.22
CA VAL A 636 -10.28 17.98 4.03
C VAL A 636 -11.06 18.50 2.82
N GLY A 637 -11.22 19.81 2.72
CA GLY A 637 -12.17 20.46 1.81
C GLY A 637 -13.35 21.02 2.60
N GLY A 638 -14.56 20.96 2.03
CA GLY A 638 -15.76 21.32 2.77
C GLY A 638 -16.10 20.31 3.88
N TRP A 639 -16.80 20.79 4.90
CA TRP A 639 -17.13 20.04 6.11
C TRP A 639 -18.29 19.07 5.89
N GLN A 640 -18.08 17.79 6.17
CA GLN A 640 -19.13 16.76 6.10
C GLN A 640 -19.48 16.23 7.51
N PRO A 641 -20.56 16.68 8.17
CA PRO A 641 -20.81 16.35 9.58
C PRO A 641 -21.15 14.88 9.86
N ASP A 642 -21.66 14.14 8.87
CA ASP A 642 -22.17 12.77 9.06
C ASP A 642 -21.12 11.66 8.94
N ILE A 643 -19.91 11.99 8.48
CA ILE A 643 -18.81 11.02 8.32
C ILE A 643 -17.62 11.38 9.22
N THR A 644 -16.81 10.39 9.58
CA THR A 644 -15.55 10.60 10.32
C THR A 644 -14.41 9.81 9.68
N PRO A 645 -13.16 10.28 9.76
CA PRO A 645 -12.05 9.54 9.16
C PRO A 645 -11.62 8.39 10.06
N LEU A 646 -11.53 7.18 9.50
CA LEU A 646 -11.05 5.99 10.21
C LEU A 646 -9.65 5.59 9.73
N ALA A 647 -8.74 5.29 10.66
CA ALA A 647 -7.41 4.79 10.31
C ALA A 647 -7.50 3.38 9.69
N PRO A 648 -6.72 3.07 8.65
CA PRO A 648 -6.56 1.71 8.15
C PRO A 648 -5.84 0.86 9.19
N THR A 649 -6.30 -0.38 9.34
CA THR A 649 -5.87 -1.31 10.37
C THR A 649 -5.32 -2.61 9.78
N LEU A 650 -4.62 -3.38 10.61
CA LEU A 650 -4.37 -4.79 10.35
C LEU A 650 -5.67 -5.61 10.60
N PHE A 651 -5.64 -6.91 10.28
CA PHE A 651 -6.74 -7.83 10.58
C PHE A 651 -7.20 -7.73 12.04
N PHE A 652 -8.51 -7.63 12.26
CA PHE A 652 -9.16 -7.47 13.57
C PHE A 652 -8.77 -6.21 14.33
N GLY A 653 -8.22 -5.20 13.65
CA GLY A 653 -7.66 -4.02 14.30
C GLY A 653 -8.67 -3.13 15.01
N GLN A 654 -9.97 -3.30 14.74
CA GLN A 654 -11.03 -2.60 15.49
C GLN A 654 -11.31 -3.24 16.86
N ILE A 655 -10.91 -4.50 17.08
CA ILE A 655 -11.03 -5.17 18.39
C ILE A 655 -9.93 -4.66 19.32
N LYS A 656 -10.23 -3.57 20.01
CA LYS A 656 -9.32 -2.91 20.95
C LYS A 656 -9.61 -3.27 22.40
N ILE A 657 -8.58 -3.28 23.25
CA ILE A 657 -8.77 -3.25 24.70
C ILE A 657 -9.44 -1.92 25.07
N PRO A 658 -10.52 -1.93 25.88
CA PRO A 658 -11.22 -0.72 26.29
C PRO A 658 -10.26 0.37 26.79
N PHE A 659 -10.48 1.61 26.34
CA PHE A 659 -9.68 2.79 26.69
C PHE A 659 -8.22 2.79 26.19
N THR A 660 -7.87 1.90 25.26
CA THR A 660 -6.52 1.85 24.66
C THR A 660 -6.58 1.72 23.14
N ASP A 661 -5.46 1.98 22.47
CA ASP A 661 -5.26 1.71 21.03
C ASP A 661 -4.67 0.32 20.76
N ILE A 662 -4.67 -0.58 21.74
CA ILE A 662 -4.06 -1.91 21.62
C ILE A 662 -5.10 -2.87 21.05
N SER A 663 -4.78 -3.51 19.92
CA SER A 663 -5.60 -4.56 19.29
C SER A 663 -4.93 -5.93 19.47
N PRO A 664 -5.23 -6.68 20.56
CA PRO A 664 -4.46 -7.86 20.93
C PRO A 664 -4.53 -8.95 19.87
N LEU A 665 -5.70 -9.20 19.30
CA LEU A 665 -5.88 -10.24 18.30
C LEU A 665 -5.02 -9.97 17.05
N SER A 666 -4.99 -8.71 16.59
CA SER A 666 -4.12 -8.29 15.48
C SER A 666 -2.64 -8.51 15.79
N ILE A 667 -2.21 -8.12 17.00
CA ILE A 667 -0.81 -8.25 17.44
C ILE A 667 -0.41 -9.73 17.49
N LEU A 668 -1.22 -10.56 18.14
CA LEU A 668 -0.94 -11.99 18.31
C LEU A 668 -0.94 -12.72 16.96
N LEU A 669 -1.94 -12.46 16.10
CA LEU A 669 -1.99 -13.05 14.76
C LEU A 669 -0.77 -12.67 13.93
N ASN A 670 -0.40 -11.38 13.93
CA ASN A 670 0.75 -10.89 13.19
C ASN A 670 2.06 -11.51 13.69
N ARG A 671 2.23 -11.68 15.01
CA ARG A 671 3.41 -12.36 15.58
C ARG A 671 3.51 -13.80 15.15
N VAL A 672 2.41 -14.55 15.25
CA VAL A 672 2.36 -15.95 14.80
C VAL A 672 2.75 -16.02 13.33
N LEU A 673 2.06 -15.29 12.45
CA LEU A 673 2.35 -15.32 11.02
C LEU A 673 3.77 -14.87 10.67
N ALA A 674 4.31 -13.85 11.35
CA ALA A 674 5.68 -13.37 11.18
C ALA A 674 6.73 -14.41 11.56
N SER A 675 6.45 -15.19 12.60
CA SER A 675 7.39 -16.21 13.08
C SER A 675 7.43 -17.50 12.26
N LEU A 676 6.47 -17.71 11.35
CA LEU A 676 6.40 -18.92 10.50
C LEU A 676 7.43 -18.93 9.35
N ALA A 677 8.40 -18.03 9.35
CA ALA A 677 9.48 -18.00 8.36
C ALA A 677 10.25 -19.35 8.32
N ILE A 678 10.52 -19.82 7.10
CA ILE A 678 11.27 -21.06 6.85
C ILE A 678 12.73 -20.88 7.28
N ILE A 679 13.32 -21.93 7.86
CA ILE A 679 14.73 -21.97 8.24
C ILE A 679 15.60 -21.81 6.99
N THR A 680 16.39 -20.75 6.96
CA THR A 680 17.38 -20.48 5.91
C THR A 680 18.75 -21.06 6.27
N PHE A 681 19.70 -21.08 5.33
CA PHE A 681 21.07 -21.56 5.60
C PHE A 681 21.77 -20.80 6.75
N PRO A 682 21.70 -19.45 6.83
CA PRO A 682 22.22 -18.71 7.99
C PRO A 682 21.56 -19.11 9.32
N ASP A 683 20.28 -19.47 9.32
CA ASP A 683 19.57 -19.85 10.55
C ASP A 683 20.11 -21.16 11.14
N TRP A 684 20.58 -22.09 10.30
CA TRP A 684 21.28 -23.29 10.77
C TRP A 684 22.56 -22.95 11.53
N LEU A 685 23.31 -21.93 11.10
CA LEU A 685 24.48 -21.45 11.84
C LEU A 685 24.09 -20.89 13.20
N VAL A 686 22.94 -20.19 13.30
CA VAL A 686 22.41 -19.72 14.58
C VAL A 686 22.05 -20.88 15.48
N ILE A 687 21.33 -21.90 14.98
CA ILE A 687 20.99 -23.12 15.74
C ILE A 687 22.24 -23.80 16.29
N ILE A 688 23.21 -24.11 15.42
CA ILE A 688 24.43 -24.83 15.81
C ILE A 688 25.24 -24.01 16.81
N SER A 689 25.47 -22.72 16.53
CA SER A 689 26.26 -21.86 17.43
C SER A 689 25.58 -21.72 18.79
N THR A 690 24.26 -21.62 18.82
CA THR A 690 23.48 -21.50 20.07
C THR A 690 23.57 -22.78 20.88
N LEU A 691 23.42 -23.96 20.25
CA LEU A 691 23.56 -25.24 20.92
C LEU A 691 24.97 -25.47 21.46
N VAL A 692 26.01 -25.08 20.71
CA VAL A 692 27.40 -25.18 21.15
C VAL A 692 27.65 -24.28 22.35
N ILE A 693 27.29 -22.99 22.27
CA ILE A 693 27.48 -22.03 23.36
C ILE A 693 26.69 -22.46 24.60
N TYR A 694 25.44 -22.87 24.43
CA TYR A 694 24.61 -23.38 25.53
C TYR A 694 25.28 -24.58 26.19
N SER A 695 25.73 -25.57 25.41
CA SER A 695 26.34 -26.80 25.93
C SER A 695 27.64 -26.55 26.69
N LEU A 696 28.49 -25.63 26.18
CA LEU A 696 29.74 -25.23 26.84
C LEU A 696 29.53 -24.63 28.24
N ILE A 697 28.36 -24.08 28.51
CA ILE A 697 28.01 -23.51 29.83
C ILE A 697 27.20 -24.52 30.65
N ALA A 698 26.17 -25.11 30.04
CA ALA A 698 25.19 -25.96 30.72
C ALA A 698 25.79 -27.28 31.21
N ILE A 699 26.64 -27.93 30.41
CA ILE A 699 27.22 -29.23 30.76
C ILE A 699 28.17 -29.11 31.97
N PRO A 700 29.17 -28.20 31.98
CA PRO A 700 30.03 -28.04 33.15
C PRO A 700 29.27 -27.63 34.40
N LEU A 701 28.31 -26.71 34.28
CA LEU A 701 27.49 -26.25 35.40
C LEU A 701 26.68 -27.41 35.99
N GLY A 702 26.00 -28.16 35.13
CA GLY A 702 25.16 -29.27 35.53
C GLY A 702 25.93 -30.42 36.17
N PHE A 703 27.13 -30.76 35.67
CA PHE A 703 27.99 -31.75 36.32
C PHE A 703 28.58 -31.24 37.64
N LYS A 704 29.04 -29.98 37.70
CA LYS A 704 29.63 -29.38 38.92
C LYS A 704 28.66 -29.41 40.10
N PHE A 705 27.38 -29.16 39.85
CA PHE A 705 26.35 -29.15 40.90
C PHE A 705 25.59 -30.48 41.01
N GLY A 706 26.05 -31.55 40.36
CA GLY A 706 25.44 -32.88 40.45
C GLY A 706 24.02 -32.95 39.88
N PHE A 707 23.65 -32.01 39.01
CA PHE A 707 22.35 -32.02 38.34
C PHE A 707 22.35 -32.91 37.10
N LEU A 708 23.43 -32.97 36.34
CA LEU A 708 23.54 -33.83 35.16
C LEU A 708 24.32 -35.10 35.51
N HIS A 709 23.87 -36.24 34.98
CA HIS A 709 24.57 -37.52 35.10
C HIS A 709 24.58 -38.19 33.73
N LEU A 710 25.74 -38.69 33.28
CA LEU A 710 25.79 -39.44 32.03
C LEU A 710 25.08 -40.78 32.23
N GLN A 711 23.80 -40.83 31.84
CA GLN A 711 22.94 -41.98 31.99
C GLN A 711 22.01 -42.03 30.78
N ILE A 712 22.23 -43.04 29.94
CA ILE A 712 21.39 -43.29 28.77
C ILE A 712 20.13 -44.00 29.23
N TRP A 713 18.97 -43.45 28.91
CA TRP A 713 17.68 -44.06 29.24
C TRP A 713 17.54 -45.45 28.59
N SER A 714 17.39 -46.48 29.44
CA SER A 714 17.36 -47.90 29.06
C SER A 714 15.96 -48.35 28.62
N GLU A 715 15.40 -47.67 27.62
CA GLU A 715 14.10 -48.00 27.02
C GLU A 715 14.25 -48.42 25.55
N ASN A 716 13.21 -49.07 25.03
CA ASN A 716 13.16 -49.48 23.63
C ASN A 716 13.13 -48.25 22.68
N TRP A 717 13.48 -48.48 21.42
CA TRP A 717 13.59 -47.40 20.43
C TRP A 717 12.24 -46.72 20.15
N ILE A 718 11.12 -47.45 20.25
CA ILE A 718 9.77 -46.92 20.05
C ILE A 718 9.46 -45.88 21.14
N ASN A 719 9.71 -46.20 22.41
CA ASN A 719 9.49 -45.31 23.54
C ASN A 719 10.40 -44.08 23.47
N LYS A 720 11.64 -44.23 23.00
CA LYS A 720 12.55 -43.11 22.71
C LYS A 720 12.00 -42.21 21.61
N CYS A 721 11.54 -42.77 20.48
CA CYS A 721 10.91 -42.01 19.40
C CYS A 721 9.64 -41.28 19.86
N LEU A 722 8.80 -41.95 20.66
CA LEU A 722 7.60 -41.34 21.24
C LEU A 722 7.95 -40.20 22.20
N LEU A 723 8.99 -40.35 23.03
CA LEU A 723 9.47 -39.27 23.89
C LEU A 723 9.97 -38.08 23.06
N ILE A 724 10.81 -38.34 22.06
CA ILE A 724 11.32 -37.32 21.13
C ILE A 724 10.15 -36.54 20.49
N LEU A 725 9.13 -37.23 20.00
CA LEU A 725 7.94 -36.60 19.42
C LEU A 725 7.12 -35.84 20.47
N ARG A 726 6.95 -36.38 21.68
CA ARG A 726 6.25 -35.68 22.77
C ARG A 726 6.95 -34.39 23.14
N CYS A 727 8.27 -34.42 23.31
CA CYS A 727 9.09 -33.25 23.64
C CYS A 727 9.00 -32.16 22.56
N LEU A 728 8.75 -32.53 21.30
CA LEU A 728 8.52 -31.56 20.23
C LEU A 728 7.24 -30.76 20.47
N PHE A 729 6.12 -31.42 20.80
CA PHE A 729 4.86 -30.74 21.08
C PHE A 729 4.85 -30.05 22.45
N LEU A 730 5.32 -30.76 23.49
CA LEU A 730 5.43 -30.28 24.86
C LEU A 730 6.73 -30.81 25.49
N PRO A 731 7.72 -29.94 25.79
CA PRO A 731 7.58 -28.50 25.95
C PRO A 731 7.76 -27.65 24.68
N ALA A 732 8.51 -28.10 23.66
CA ALA A 732 9.15 -27.18 22.72
C ALA A 732 8.19 -26.26 21.93
N ILE A 733 7.22 -26.81 21.19
CA ILE A 733 6.27 -26.01 20.40
C ILE A 733 5.41 -25.11 21.28
N ILE A 734 4.80 -25.66 22.34
CA ILE A 734 3.85 -24.92 23.17
C ILE A 734 4.55 -23.80 23.95
N GLU A 735 5.69 -24.09 24.58
CA GLU A 735 6.40 -23.09 25.38
C GLU A 735 7.00 -22.00 24.50
N GLU A 736 7.66 -22.35 23.38
CA GLU A 736 8.23 -21.33 22.50
C GLU A 736 7.15 -20.49 21.80
N LEU A 737 6.00 -21.08 21.44
CA LEU A 737 4.87 -20.31 20.92
C LEU A 737 4.40 -19.30 21.96
N PHE A 738 4.22 -19.71 23.21
CA PHE A 738 3.74 -18.81 24.25
C PHE A 738 4.77 -17.73 24.63
N PHE A 739 5.99 -18.11 24.96
CA PHE A 739 6.99 -17.19 25.53
C PHE A 739 7.71 -16.36 24.47
N ARG A 740 8.03 -16.93 23.30
CA ARG A 740 8.86 -16.26 22.27
C ARG A 740 8.04 -15.69 21.14
N VAL A 741 6.89 -16.27 20.81
CA VAL A 741 6.04 -15.76 19.72
C VAL A 741 4.94 -14.85 20.23
N LEU A 742 4.09 -15.32 21.16
CA LEU A 742 2.92 -14.55 21.59
C LEU A 742 3.29 -13.37 22.50
N LEU A 743 4.11 -13.59 23.53
CA LEU A 743 4.44 -12.56 24.51
C LEU A 743 5.54 -11.59 24.04
N LEU A 744 6.61 -12.12 23.45
CA LEU A 744 7.76 -11.33 23.01
C LEU A 744 7.47 -10.67 21.64
N PRO A 745 7.64 -9.34 21.49
CA PRO A 745 7.46 -8.70 20.19
C PRO A 745 8.42 -9.26 19.13
N HIS A 746 7.90 -9.53 17.93
CA HIS A 746 8.70 -10.02 16.81
C HIS A 746 9.77 -8.98 16.42
N PRO A 747 10.94 -9.36 15.88
CA PRO A 747 11.99 -8.41 15.47
C PRO A 747 11.52 -7.29 14.54
N ASN A 748 10.55 -7.60 13.67
CA ASN A 748 9.93 -6.60 12.79
C ASN A 748 9.07 -5.57 13.53
N GLU A 749 8.65 -5.81 14.78
CA GLU A 749 7.91 -4.85 15.62
C GLU A 749 8.85 -3.91 16.38
N ILE A 750 10.15 -4.18 16.42
CA ILE A 750 11.10 -3.38 17.19
C ILE A 750 11.13 -1.94 16.64
N THR A 751 10.69 -1.02 17.48
CA THR A 751 10.83 0.43 17.28
C THR A 751 11.81 1.06 18.27
N ASN A 752 12.05 0.38 19.40
CA ASN A 752 12.96 0.82 20.45
C ASN A 752 13.52 -0.40 21.17
N TRP A 753 14.86 -0.51 21.21
CA TRP A 753 15.54 -1.68 21.76
C TRP A 753 15.37 -1.80 23.27
N PHE A 754 15.33 -0.69 24.00
CA PHE A 754 15.15 -0.73 25.45
C PHE A 754 13.80 -1.33 25.85
N LYS A 755 12.70 -0.90 25.22
CA LYS A 755 11.37 -1.48 25.45
C LYS A 755 11.32 -2.95 25.09
N TRP A 756 11.97 -3.35 24.00
CA TRP A 756 12.04 -4.75 23.61
C TRP A 756 12.83 -5.58 24.65
N SER A 757 13.97 -5.08 25.13
CA SER A 757 14.78 -5.75 26.16
C SER A 757 14.03 -5.91 27.49
N LEU A 758 13.18 -4.95 27.87
CA LEU A 758 12.30 -5.10 29.04
C LEU A 758 11.29 -6.24 28.86
N TRP A 759 10.70 -6.37 27.67
CA TRP A 759 9.83 -7.50 27.34
C TRP A 759 10.59 -8.83 27.30
N ALA A 760 11.80 -8.85 26.73
CA ALA A 760 12.66 -10.01 26.73
C ALA A 760 12.98 -10.48 28.16
N PHE A 761 13.38 -9.57 29.04
CA PHE A 761 13.61 -9.88 30.45
C PHE A 761 12.35 -10.41 31.13
N PHE A 762 11.20 -9.74 30.93
CA PHE A 762 9.92 -10.14 31.51
C PHE A 762 9.48 -11.55 31.05
N THR A 763 9.60 -11.85 29.76
CA THR A 763 9.24 -13.17 29.21
C THR A 763 10.16 -14.27 29.72
N ILE A 764 11.47 -14.02 29.85
CA ILE A 764 12.41 -14.96 30.45
C ILE A 764 12.08 -15.21 31.92
N LEU A 765 11.75 -14.16 32.68
CA LEU A 765 11.34 -14.30 34.09
C LEU A 765 10.07 -15.16 34.22
N LEU A 766 9.06 -14.90 33.38
CA LEU A 766 7.84 -15.73 33.36
C LEU A 766 8.12 -17.17 32.95
N PHE A 767 9.01 -17.40 31.98
CA PHE A 767 9.43 -18.74 31.57
C PHE A 767 10.07 -19.51 32.73
N VAL A 768 10.94 -18.87 33.52
CA VAL A 768 11.57 -19.51 34.68
C VAL A 768 10.54 -19.78 35.78
N ILE A 769 9.68 -18.82 36.10
CA ILE A 769 8.63 -18.96 37.14
C ILE A 769 7.56 -19.98 36.75
N TYR A 770 7.31 -20.18 35.45
CA TYR A 770 6.35 -21.16 34.95
C TYR A 770 6.68 -22.58 35.43
N HIS A 771 7.96 -22.96 35.51
CA HIS A 771 8.37 -24.31 35.90
C HIS A 771 7.92 -24.72 37.32
N PRO A 772 8.23 -23.97 38.40
CA PRO A 772 7.78 -24.31 39.74
C PRO A 772 6.25 -24.23 39.88
N LEU A 773 5.59 -23.31 39.17
CA LEU A 773 4.12 -23.27 39.13
C LEU A 773 3.54 -24.51 38.45
N ASN A 774 4.12 -24.93 37.32
CA ASN A 774 3.72 -26.13 36.60
C ASN A 774 3.87 -27.37 37.48
N ALA A 775 5.00 -27.53 38.17
CA ALA A 775 5.21 -28.61 39.14
C ALA A 775 4.19 -28.60 40.27
N LYS A 776 3.87 -27.42 40.81
CA LYS A 776 2.94 -27.29 41.94
C LYS A 776 1.50 -27.65 41.58
N TYR A 777 1.04 -27.26 40.39
CA TYR A 777 -0.38 -27.34 40.04
C TYR A 777 -0.74 -28.43 39.01
N PHE A 778 0.17 -28.79 38.09
CA PHE A 778 -0.15 -29.64 36.95
C PHE A 778 0.74 -30.88 36.83
N TYR A 779 2.04 -30.79 37.14
CA TYR A 779 3.02 -31.87 36.98
C TYR A 779 3.80 -32.16 38.27
N LYS A 780 3.12 -32.77 39.25
CA LYS A 780 3.67 -33.02 40.59
C LYS A 780 4.97 -33.84 40.59
N ALA A 781 5.12 -34.78 39.67
CA ALA A 781 6.34 -35.57 39.51
C ALA A 781 7.59 -34.70 39.25
N GLY A 782 7.41 -33.53 38.63
CA GLY A 782 8.50 -32.57 38.40
C GLY A 782 8.86 -31.71 39.61
N PHE A 783 8.18 -31.83 40.76
CA PHE A 783 8.37 -30.95 41.92
C PHE A 783 9.82 -30.86 42.41
N PRO A 784 10.56 -31.97 42.63
CA PRO A 784 11.95 -31.89 43.08
C PRO A 784 12.88 -31.20 42.06
N THR A 785 12.54 -31.30 40.78
CA THR A 785 13.37 -30.82 39.67
C THR A 785 13.07 -29.37 39.34
N PHE A 786 11.80 -28.99 39.24
CA PHE A 786 11.38 -27.65 38.84
C PHE A 786 11.50 -26.59 39.95
N PHE A 787 11.75 -27.00 41.20
CA PHE A 787 12.17 -26.11 42.29
C PHE A 787 13.69 -26.08 42.50
N ASN A 788 14.46 -26.93 41.79
CA ASN A 788 15.90 -26.96 41.89
C ASN A 788 16.52 -25.72 41.25
N TRP A 789 17.34 -24.97 42.00
CA TRP A 789 17.94 -23.74 41.52
C TRP A 789 18.91 -23.94 40.33
N VAL A 790 19.56 -25.11 40.23
CA VAL A 790 20.43 -25.45 39.09
C VAL A 790 19.58 -25.67 37.84
N PHE A 791 18.48 -26.42 37.95
CA PHE A 791 17.52 -26.58 36.86
C PHE A 791 16.99 -25.22 36.41
N LEU A 792 16.55 -24.37 37.35
CA LEU A 792 16.03 -23.04 37.02
C LEU A 792 17.08 -22.14 36.36
N SER A 793 18.36 -22.27 36.75
CA SER A 793 19.47 -21.55 36.12
C SER A 793 19.73 -22.04 34.69
N LEU A 794 19.68 -23.36 34.46
CA LEU A 794 19.84 -23.96 33.13
C LEU A 794 18.65 -23.65 32.21
N ALA A 795 17.44 -23.63 32.77
CA ALA A 795 16.23 -23.19 32.07
C ALA A 795 16.32 -21.69 31.74
N ALA A 796 16.74 -20.83 32.68
CA ALA A 796 16.96 -19.42 32.41
C ALA A 796 17.97 -19.20 31.28
N LEU A 797 19.09 -19.93 31.30
CA LEU A 797 20.09 -19.89 30.24
C LEU A 797 19.52 -20.34 28.89
N LEU A 798 18.74 -21.42 28.86
CA LEU A 798 18.07 -21.88 27.64
C LEU A 798 17.10 -20.82 27.14
N GLY A 799 16.36 -20.19 28.05
CA GLY A 799 15.44 -19.14 27.74
C GLY A 799 16.11 -17.89 27.18
N ILE A 800 17.29 -17.51 27.67
CA ILE A 800 18.13 -16.45 27.10
C ILE A 800 18.61 -16.84 25.70
N ALA A 801 19.13 -18.07 25.55
CA ALA A 801 19.63 -18.59 24.27
C ALA A 801 18.54 -18.59 23.19
N CYS A 802 17.34 -19.11 23.49
CA CYS A 802 16.19 -19.07 22.59
C CYS A 802 15.75 -17.63 22.28
N THR A 803 15.73 -16.73 23.27
CA THR A 803 15.38 -15.32 23.03
C THR A 803 16.39 -14.61 22.12
N ILE A 804 17.70 -14.88 22.27
CA ILE A 804 18.73 -14.36 21.36
C ILE A 804 18.57 -14.95 19.96
N ALA A 805 18.38 -16.26 19.84
CA ALA A 805 18.15 -16.90 18.55
C ALA A 805 16.88 -16.35 17.86
N TYR A 806 15.82 -16.09 18.62
CA TYR A 806 14.59 -15.50 18.10
C TYR A 806 14.79 -14.07 17.61
N VAL A 807 15.56 -13.23 18.31
CA VAL A 807 15.77 -11.85 17.84
C VAL A 807 16.63 -11.78 16.57
N LEU A 808 17.55 -12.73 16.40
CA LEU A 808 18.40 -12.83 15.22
C LEU A 808 17.66 -13.36 13.99
N THR A 809 16.75 -14.32 14.19
CA THR A 809 16.12 -15.05 13.06
C THR A 809 14.66 -14.65 12.82
N GLY A 810 13.95 -14.26 13.87
CA GLY A 810 12.50 -14.10 13.89
C GLY A 810 11.73 -15.42 13.76
N SER A 811 12.40 -16.57 13.68
CA SER A 811 11.77 -17.85 13.32
C SER A 811 11.34 -18.66 14.53
N PHE A 812 10.08 -19.08 14.53
CA PHE A 812 9.52 -20.03 15.48
C PHE A 812 10.21 -21.40 15.40
N LEU A 813 10.48 -21.88 14.18
CA LEU A 813 11.08 -23.21 13.98
C LEU A 813 12.51 -23.28 14.51
N VAL A 814 13.27 -22.18 14.44
CA VAL A 814 14.63 -22.10 15.00
C VAL A 814 14.62 -22.30 16.52
N VAL A 815 13.78 -21.55 17.24
CA VAL A 815 13.72 -21.66 18.71
C VAL A 815 13.14 -22.98 19.18
N VAL A 816 12.13 -23.51 18.48
CA VAL A 816 11.60 -24.86 18.75
C VAL A 816 12.69 -25.90 18.60
N SER A 817 13.51 -25.82 17.55
CA SER A 817 14.59 -26.78 17.30
C SER A 817 15.65 -26.76 18.41
N ILE A 818 16.08 -25.56 18.83
CA ILE A 818 17.07 -25.39 19.91
C ILE A 818 16.53 -25.96 21.23
N HIS A 819 15.33 -25.56 21.63
CA HIS A 819 14.71 -26.03 22.87
C HIS A 819 14.50 -27.56 22.83
N TRP A 820 13.93 -28.07 21.74
CA TRP A 820 13.66 -29.49 21.56
C TRP A 820 14.91 -30.36 21.69
N VAL A 821 16.00 -29.98 21.01
CA VAL A 821 17.28 -30.72 21.08
C VAL A 821 17.83 -30.73 22.51
N VAL A 822 17.80 -29.59 23.20
CA VAL A 822 18.30 -29.48 24.58
C VAL A 822 17.52 -30.39 25.54
N VAL A 823 16.18 -30.38 25.47
CA VAL A 823 15.32 -31.20 26.33
C VAL A 823 15.51 -32.67 26.03
N VAL A 824 15.46 -33.08 24.76
CA VAL A 824 15.64 -34.48 24.35
C VAL A 824 16.99 -34.99 24.81
N PHE A 825 18.05 -34.21 24.62
CA PHE A 825 19.39 -34.61 25.01
C PHE A 825 19.51 -34.78 26.52
N TRP A 826 18.96 -33.85 27.31
CA TRP A 826 18.93 -33.94 28.76
C TRP A 826 18.17 -35.18 29.26
N LEU A 827 16.97 -35.42 28.73
CA LEU A 827 16.12 -36.52 29.16
C LEU A 827 16.73 -37.89 28.82
N ILE A 828 17.26 -38.05 27.61
CA ILE A 828 17.73 -39.36 27.13
C ILE A 828 19.15 -39.67 27.60
N PHE A 829 20.06 -38.69 27.66
CA PHE A 829 21.49 -38.94 27.86
C PHE A 829 22.05 -38.42 29.18
N LEU A 830 21.41 -37.43 29.80
CA LEU A 830 21.95 -36.72 30.97
C LEU A 830 21.13 -36.92 32.25
N GLY A 831 20.43 -38.05 32.35
CA GLY A 831 19.71 -38.47 33.56
C GLY A 831 18.41 -37.70 33.83
N GLY A 832 17.88 -36.96 32.85
CA GLY A 832 16.67 -36.15 33.03
C GLY A 832 15.39 -36.97 33.27
N ILE A 833 15.24 -38.14 32.64
CA ILE A 833 14.06 -39.00 32.86
C ILE A 833 13.92 -39.40 34.32
N GLY A 834 15.00 -39.86 34.97
CA GLY A 834 14.97 -40.28 36.37
C GLY A 834 14.65 -39.14 37.35
N LYS A 835 14.76 -37.88 36.90
CA LYS A 835 14.38 -36.69 37.66
C LYS A 835 12.93 -36.25 37.45
N LEU A 836 12.22 -36.83 36.48
CA LEU A 836 10.84 -36.46 36.12
C LEU A 836 9.85 -37.62 36.24
N SER A 837 10.31 -38.87 36.34
CA SER A 837 9.47 -40.01 36.70
C SER A 837 9.23 -40.03 38.21
N GLU A 838 8.00 -40.36 38.64
CA GLU A 838 7.83 -40.90 39.99
C GLU A 838 8.74 -42.13 40.10
N LEU A 839 9.56 -42.18 41.16
CA LEU A 839 10.37 -43.34 41.50
C LEU A 839 9.50 -44.61 41.56
#